data_AF-A0A7H8HF08-F1
#
_entry.id   AF-A0A7H8HF08-F1
#
_cell.length_a   1.000
_cell.length_b   1.000
_cell.length_c   1.000
_cell.angle_alpha   90.00
_cell.angle_beta   90.00
_cell.angle_gamma   90.00
#
_symmetry.space_group_name_H-M   'P 1'
#
loop_
_entity.id
_entity.type
_entity.pdbx_description
1 polymer ?
#
loop_
_entity_poly.entity_id
_entity_poly.type
_entity_poly.pdbx_seq_one_letter_code
_entity_poly.pdbx_strand_id
1 'polypeptide(L)'
;MSKIFINYRTGDGDFAAVLLDRHLSEVFGPGKVFLASRSIPPGADFAEHIIGQLTGCVIVFAVIGMHWLDQDPASGRRPLDDETDWVRRELVEAGRLGIEVVPVFLDATGRLRASDLPEALSGLERNQYVRLRHRHPADLDEIARAVSGVLTVDEDELRAYLSALAEGLESVEDWMPYATLDEGFVERRVNVHSTLPERRQEPPVGEVGWTNAARELRLGVVLADAGAGKTWLLRRHCLQLCQAGITQLDDGLPVDEVTVPVLVHSHELATAWTSSPGLDAFVTGALSGRTASPRLHAYLAGRLAAGSLNTHVLVDAYDEVFEDRLRDAVDNAFRLFIATMVPDGGPSLLVTSRPAGFLELALPQRADDGEEPVTPTYFELGTLGEAQVRLLWERWYELRGTDVPWQRLAPALTPTSPIRTAVRVPLLAAFAAWVAEDEKLRTNRSGLYRQVVDRFYRLGWKRGSPAPSPVVRQDAALRASYRAAFAELAWHMATSGGIWRDAVPLLECESVLQRSLGTASAPYSRTFEGVRTFGVLIPWGSDEAAPVGWIHRTVHQFVVAEYLLTLPGEQLEELLDTYAWFHPEWAAALDFALGMDSAPAGGVTSVVQQLCSDGEDALGWFAMVMASSAAGSRSTNPETAAADDLIGRLYRAGFLTATHLARVLALTPLADAVKTAELVHASAEEHGYGQEAWDALAWCGAPGLALLRVAVTTWDSAAGAAKALHGVAPGLAVQAMEERIANSLPVDPADRLVVRELGPTVVRALCSAHQADPGDVDAARLLGWTSADEARAALSTTLESANAGHRRSAVAGLAASFGTELDEPGFARLLSSALHDRDRDVRVAARSELVEIGISVPWVSNRLAEYSDELYRDETAPQLDSLASIAARLDFVGPSTDTAIVMLMTEPALITGPVQEALARLTGRALDGDLEPRLLLRVAQLGGRPFRDRASAQLLRKHPLPEVNRRRLAWAVCHAFSEDPGVFTTLARCARRAADPHVGQLLREHGLAAQEKVRVLLTHLLKLQRNDRTAVEIWTDALREALLSLPPVHRAVLREPCASATRHVLKLEPEPAPLPTSPPPSP
;
A
#
# COMPACT_ATOMS: atom_id res chain seq x y z
N MET A 1 -18.04 28.39 -0.80
CA MET A 1 -18.33 28.83 -2.17
C MET A 1 -19.82 29.07 -2.34
N SER A 2 -20.15 30.19 -2.99
CA SER A 2 -21.51 30.58 -3.36
C SER A 2 -22.00 29.78 -4.56
N LYS A 3 -23.19 29.15 -4.45
CA LYS A 3 -23.86 28.50 -5.58
C LYS A 3 -24.68 29.49 -6.42
N ILE A 4 -25.02 30.65 -5.86
CA ILE A 4 -25.93 31.64 -6.44
C ILE A 4 -25.24 33.00 -6.49
N PHE A 5 -25.17 33.60 -7.68
CA PHE A 5 -24.67 34.95 -7.90
C PHE A 5 -25.83 35.92 -8.14
N ILE A 6 -25.83 37.08 -7.49
CA ILE A 6 -26.84 38.13 -7.72
C ILE A 6 -26.20 39.30 -8.45
N ASN A 7 -26.52 39.41 -9.73
CA ASN A 7 -26.17 40.51 -10.61
C ASN A 7 -27.27 41.58 -10.55
N TYR A 8 -26.90 42.84 -10.33
CA TYR A 8 -27.85 43.95 -10.31
C TYR A 8 -27.17 45.26 -10.73
N ARG A 9 -27.97 46.23 -11.18
CA ARG A 9 -27.48 47.58 -11.51
C ARG A 9 -27.62 48.49 -10.28
N THR A 10 -26.53 49.15 -9.89
CA THR A 10 -26.57 50.16 -8.83
C THR A 10 -27.48 51.32 -9.22
N GLY A 11 -28.44 51.66 -8.35
CA GLY A 11 -29.48 52.65 -8.61
C GLY A 11 -30.73 52.10 -9.30
N ASP A 12 -30.74 50.81 -9.68
CA ASP A 12 -31.88 50.15 -10.32
C ASP A 12 -32.02 48.68 -9.85
N GLY A 13 -32.63 48.51 -8.69
CA GLY A 13 -32.92 47.21 -8.10
C GLY A 13 -32.12 46.83 -6.85
N ASP A 14 -31.38 47.77 -6.24
CA ASP A 14 -30.56 47.53 -5.04
C ASP A 14 -31.35 46.87 -3.90
N PHE A 15 -32.58 47.35 -3.64
CA PHE A 15 -33.43 46.82 -2.57
C PHE A 15 -33.81 45.36 -2.82
N ALA A 16 -34.05 45.00 -4.09
CA ALA A 16 -34.43 43.65 -4.49
C ALA A 16 -33.25 42.69 -4.41
N ALA A 17 -32.06 43.15 -4.83
CA ALA A 17 -30.82 42.38 -4.73
C ALA A 17 -30.48 42.04 -3.27
N VAL A 18 -30.63 43.00 -2.34
CA VAL A 18 -30.43 42.77 -0.90
C VAL A 18 -31.52 41.86 -0.31
N LEU A 19 -32.77 41.99 -0.76
CA LEU A 19 -33.88 41.13 -0.32
C LEU A 19 -33.66 39.68 -0.74
N LEU A 20 -33.23 39.47 -2.00
CA LEU A 20 -32.87 38.17 -2.55
C LEU A 20 -31.66 37.58 -1.83
N ASP A 21 -30.59 38.36 -1.62
CA ASP A 21 -29.41 37.93 -0.87
C ASP A 21 -29.79 37.39 0.49
N ARG A 22 -30.58 38.16 1.25
CA ARG A 22 -31.02 37.79 2.59
C ARG A 22 -31.87 36.52 2.56
N HIS A 23 -32.92 36.49 1.75
CA HIS A 23 -33.86 35.37 1.76
C HIS A 23 -33.21 34.07 1.25
N LEU A 24 -32.45 34.14 0.15
CA LEU A 24 -31.73 32.97 -0.36
C LEU A 24 -30.63 32.51 0.60
N SER A 25 -29.99 33.43 1.33
CA SER A 25 -29.05 33.08 2.41
C SER A 25 -29.74 32.42 3.61
N GLU A 26 -30.97 32.82 3.93
CA GLU A 26 -31.80 32.18 4.96
C GLU A 26 -32.20 30.75 4.55
N VAL A 27 -32.49 30.53 3.26
CA VAL A 27 -32.92 29.22 2.72
C VAL A 27 -31.75 28.27 2.47
N PHE A 28 -30.67 28.75 1.84
CA PHE A 28 -29.55 27.92 1.35
C PHE A 28 -28.27 28.06 2.19
N GLY A 29 -28.24 29.01 3.14
CA GLY A 29 -27.10 29.30 4.00
C GLY A 29 -26.27 30.52 3.54
N PRO A 30 -25.67 31.27 4.48
CA PRO A 30 -25.06 32.58 4.24
C PRO A 30 -23.76 32.56 3.41
N GLY A 31 -23.20 31.37 3.14
CA GLY A 31 -22.04 31.18 2.27
C GLY A 31 -22.38 30.70 0.86
N LYS A 32 -23.67 30.52 0.52
CA LYS A 32 -24.14 30.00 -0.76
C LYS A 32 -24.61 31.07 -1.74
N VAL A 33 -24.69 32.33 -1.30
CA VAL A 33 -25.16 33.46 -2.11
C VAL A 33 -24.07 34.54 -2.15
N PHE A 34 -23.81 35.09 -3.33
CA PHE A 34 -22.84 36.16 -3.51
C PHE A 34 -23.52 37.42 -4.07
N LEU A 35 -23.40 38.51 -3.32
CA LEU A 35 -23.83 39.85 -3.70
C LEU A 35 -22.60 40.76 -3.81
N ALA A 36 -22.35 41.30 -5.01
CA ALA A 36 -21.10 41.99 -5.35
C ALA A 36 -20.73 43.17 -4.43
N SER A 37 -21.70 43.87 -3.82
CA SER A 37 -21.46 45.04 -2.97
C SER A 37 -21.08 44.73 -1.51
N ARG A 38 -21.27 43.49 -1.04
CA ARG A 38 -21.06 43.11 0.38
C ARG A 38 -19.85 42.21 0.63
N SER A 39 -19.37 41.51 -0.40
CA SER A 39 -18.53 40.30 -0.25
C SER A 39 -17.10 40.42 -0.79
N ILE A 40 -16.63 41.63 -1.08
CA ILE A 40 -15.26 41.89 -1.57
C ILE A 40 -14.39 42.40 -0.40
N PRO A 41 -13.29 41.71 -0.03
CA PRO A 41 -12.38 42.18 1.00
C PRO A 41 -11.76 43.55 0.65
N PRO A 42 -11.60 44.47 1.62
CA PRO A 42 -10.88 45.72 1.39
C PRO A 42 -9.46 45.46 0.88
N GLY A 43 -9.11 46.01 -0.29
CA GLY A 43 -7.78 45.90 -0.90
C GLY A 43 -7.62 44.80 -1.96
N ALA A 44 -8.64 43.97 -2.19
CA ALA A 44 -8.66 43.02 -3.31
C ALA A 44 -8.88 43.75 -4.67
N ASP A 45 -8.33 43.21 -5.76
CA ASP A 45 -8.67 43.67 -7.10
C ASP A 45 -10.15 43.35 -7.37
N PHE A 46 -10.94 44.42 -7.49
CA PHE A 46 -12.39 44.33 -7.65
C PHE A 46 -12.79 43.52 -8.90
N ALA A 47 -11.99 43.59 -9.96
CA ALA A 47 -12.27 42.92 -11.24
C ALA A 47 -12.00 41.42 -11.20
N GLU A 48 -10.82 41.04 -10.70
CA GLU A 48 -10.44 39.63 -10.58
C GLU A 48 -11.32 38.91 -9.56
N HIS A 49 -11.68 39.57 -8.45
CA HIS A 49 -12.48 38.95 -7.40
C HIS A 49 -13.91 38.66 -7.85
N ILE A 50 -14.58 39.59 -8.54
CA ILE A 50 -15.96 39.36 -9.03
C ILE A 50 -16.02 38.22 -10.05
N ILE A 51 -15.09 38.21 -11.01
CA ILE A 51 -15.04 37.16 -12.05
C ILE A 51 -14.65 35.81 -11.44
N GLY A 52 -13.71 35.78 -10.49
CA GLY A 52 -13.35 34.55 -9.77
C GLY A 52 -14.46 33.97 -8.90
N GLN A 53 -15.43 34.77 -8.44
CA GLN A 53 -16.60 34.26 -7.72
C GLN A 53 -17.66 33.66 -8.66
N LEU A 54 -17.73 34.13 -9.92
CA LEU A 54 -18.61 33.54 -10.94
C LEU A 54 -18.23 32.08 -11.25
N THR A 55 -16.94 31.72 -11.27
CA THR A 55 -16.48 30.35 -11.57
C THR A 55 -16.98 29.27 -10.59
N GLY A 56 -17.44 29.64 -9.40
CA GLY A 56 -18.04 28.71 -8.42
C GLY A 56 -19.57 28.67 -8.41
N CYS A 57 -20.23 29.51 -9.22
CA CYS A 57 -21.69 29.67 -9.21
C CYS A 57 -22.36 28.79 -10.27
N VAL A 58 -23.56 28.28 -9.96
CA VAL A 58 -24.37 27.47 -10.89
C VAL A 58 -25.59 28.23 -11.42
N ILE A 59 -26.01 29.29 -10.74
CA ILE A 59 -27.03 30.24 -11.17
C ILE A 59 -26.50 31.68 -11.02
N VAL A 60 -26.86 32.53 -11.98
CA VAL A 60 -26.82 33.99 -11.88
C VAL A 60 -28.25 34.54 -11.94
N PHE A 61 -28.65 35.29 -10.93
CA PHE A 61 -29.85 36.11 -10.96
C PHE A 61 -29.55 37.50 -11.50
N ALA A 62 -30.08 37.81 -12.68
CA ALA A 62 -29.99 39.15 -13.25
C ALA A 62 -31.20 39.98 -12.79
N VAL A 63 -31.01 40.87 -11.82
CA VAL A 63 -32.07 41.76 -11.32
C VAL A 63 -32.29 42.91 -12.29
N ILE A 64 -33.48 42.96 -12.89
CA ILE A 64 -33.86 43.90 -13.94
C ILE A 64 -34.94 44.85 -13.41
N GLY A 65 -34.50 46.04 -13.04
CA GLY A 65 -35.37 47.16 -12.66
C GLY A 65 -35.89 47.96 -13.86
N MET A 66 -36.61 49.04 -13.57
CA MET A 66 -37.28 49.85 -14.60
C MET A 66 -36.29 50.61 -15.49
N HIS A 67 -35.11 50.93 -14.96
CA HIS A 67 -34.10 51.76 -15.60
C HIS A 67 -32.94 50.94 -16.20
N TRP A 68 -33.09 49.62 -16.29
CA TRP A 68 -31.99 48.72 -16.63
C TRP A 68 -31.48 48.90 -18.08
N LEU A 69 -32.39 49.28 -18.98
CA LEU A 69 -32.12 49.56 -20.39
C LEU A 69 -31.94 51.07 -20.68
N ASP A 70 -32.09 51.93 -19.67
CA ASP A 70 -32.06 53.37 -19.87
C ASP A 70 -30.64 53.85 -20.23
N GLN A 71 -30.59 54.99 -20.92
CA GLN A 71 -29.33 55.68 -21.16
C GLN A 71 -28.82 56.29 -19.86
N ASP A 72 -27.51 56.20 -19.63
CA ASP A 72 -26.88 56.92 -18.54
C ASP A 72 -27.01 58.43 -18.80
N PRO A 73 -27.60 59.21 -17.86
CA PRO A 73 -27.79 60.64 -17.99
C PRO A 73 -26.49 61.44 -18.24
N ALA A 74 -25.34 60.90 -17.82
CA ALA A 74 -24.04 61.56 -17.97
C ALA A 74 -23.38 61.29 -19.31
N SER A 75 -23.43 60.06 -19.81
CA SER A 75 -22.77 59.64 -21.06
C SER A 75 -23.69 59.63 -22.29
N GLY A 76 -25.01 59.64 -22.09
CA GLY A 76 -26.02 59.57 -23.16
C GLY A 76 -26.02 58.23 -23.92
N ARG A 77 -25.31 57.22 -23.43
CA ARG A 77 -25.25 55.86 -23.99
C ARG A 77 -25.92 54.89 -23.03
N ARG A 78 -26.44 53.78 -23.56
CA ARG A 78 -26.93 52.69 -22.70
C ARG A 78 -25.70 51.99 -22.11
N PRO A 79 -25.58 51.87 -20.77
CA PRO A 79 -24.43 51.21 -20.16
C PRO A 79 -24.20 49.79 -20.66
N LEU A 80 -25.26 49.05 -20.97
CA LEU A 80 -25.15 47.70 -21.52
C LEU A 80 -24.45 47.65 -22.89
N ASP A 81 -24.45 48.73 -23.67
CA ASP A 81 -23.72 48.82 -24.94
C ASP A 81 -22.20 49.02 -24.72
N ASP A 82 -21.79 49.46 -23.53
CA ASP A 82 -20.39 49.64 -23.13
C ASP A 82 -19.77 48.31 -22.67
N GLU A 83 -18.65 47.91 -23.26
CA GLU A 83 -17.92 46.69 -22.90
C GLU A 83 -17.31 46.75 -21.49
N THR A 84 -17.18 47.94 -20.91
CA THR A 84 -16.65 48.15 -19.56
C THR A 84 -17.72 48.10 -18.46
N ASP A 85 -19.01 48.04 -18.80
CA ASP A 85 -20.11 47.95 -17.83
C ASP A 85 -20.08 46.61 -17.08
N TRP A 86 -20.09 46.68 -15.75
CA TRP A 86 -19.99 45.51 -14.88
C TRP A 86 -21.13 44.52 -15.07
N VAL A 87 -22.36 45.02 -15.21
CA VAL A 87 -23.53 44.17 -15.44
C VAL A 87 -23.37 43.39 -16.74
N ARG A 88 -22.92 44.03 -17.82
CA ARG A 88 -22.61 43.35 -19.08
C ARG A 88 -21.51 42.31 -18.90
N ARG A 89 -20.38 42.67 -18.30
CA ARG A 89 -19.22 41.77 -18.15
C ARG A 89 -19.55 40.50 -17.38
N GLU A 90 -20.26 40.63 -16.27
CA GLU A 90 -20.68 39.48 -15.45
C GLU A 90 -21.63 38.54 -16.22
N LEU A 91 -22.59 39.09 -16.96
CA LEU A 91 -23.56 38.29 -17.72
C LEU A 91 -22.94 37.61 -18.96
N VAL A 92 -22.02 38.28 -19.64
CA VAL A 92 -21.27 37.69 -20.76
C VAL A 92 -20.37 36.56 -20.25
N GLU A 93 -19.69 36.77 -19.12
CA GLU A 93 -18.82 35.75 -18.53
C GLU A 93 -19.61 34.56 -17.99
N ALA A 94 -20.76 34.79 -17.36
CA ALA A 94 -21.69 33.73 -16.98
C ALA A 94 -22.11 32.87 -18.18
N GLY A 95 -22.44 33.50 -19.31
CA GLY A 95 -22.74 32.80 -20.55
C GLY A 95 -21.55 31.99 -21.10
N ARG A 96 -20.33 32.54 -21.01
CA ARG A 96 -19.09 31.84 -21.41
C ARG A 96 -18.82 30.60 -20.56
N LEU A 97 -19.12 30.67 -19.28
CA LEU A 97 -18.96 29.58 -18.30
C LEU A 97 -20.13 28.58 -18.32
N GLY A 98 -21.16 28.81 -19.14
CA GLY A 98 -22.35 27.95 -19.19
C GLY A 98 -23.22 28.03 -17.93
N ILE A 99 -23.11 29.10 -17.15
CA ILE A 99 -23.91 29.32 -15.94
C ILE A 99 -25.32 29.75 -16.33
N GLU A 100 -26.34 29.20 -15.67
CA GLU A 100 -27.72 29.56 -15.96
C GLU A 100 -28.03 30.98 -15.46
N VAL A 101 -28.42 31.85 -16.40
CA VAL A 101 -28.86 33.21 -16.08
C VAL A 101 -30.39 33.26 -16.00
N VAL A 102 -30.91 33.62 -14.82
CA VAL A 102 -32.34 33.79 -14.57
C VAL A 102 -32.67 35.28 -14.45
N PRO A 103 -33.39 35.87 -15.42
CA PRO A 103 -33.86 37.24 -15.31
C PRO A 103 -34.91 37.38 -14.20
N VAL A 104 -34.71 38.35 -13.30
CA VAL A 104 -35.65 38.71 -12.22
C VAL A 104 -36.21 40.09 -12.50
N PHE A 105 -37.44 40.16 -13.01
CA PHE A 105 -38.09 41.45 -13.30
C PHE A 105 -38.75 42.03 -12.05
N LEU A 106 -38.47 43.30 -11.76
CA LEU A 106 -39.09 44.01 -10.65
C LEU A 106 -40.45 44.59 -11.04
N ASP A 107 -41.46 44.38 -10.20
CA ASP A 107 -42.80 44.98 -10.34
C ASP A 107 -43.38 44.97 -11.77
N ALA A 108 -43.49 46.14 -12.41
CA ALA A 108 -44.10 46.35 -13.72
C ALA A 108 -43.07 46.44 -14.87
N THR A 109 -41.79 46.11 -14.63
CA THR A 109 -40.76 46.15 -15.66
C THR A 109 -41.16 45.30 -16.88
N GLY A 110 -40.94 45.88 -18.06
CA GLY A 110 -41.25 45.27 -19.36
C GLY A 110 -40.31 44.10 -19.68
N ARG A 111 -40.74 43.21 -20.59
CA ARG A 111 -39.89 42.12 -21.08
C ARG A 111 -38.70 42.67 -21.89
N LEU A 112 -37.57 41.99 -21.82
CA LEU A 112 -36.44 42.22 -22.72
C LEU A 112 -36.80 41.80 -24.15
N ARG A 113 -36.27 42.51 -25.15
CA ARG A 113 -36.32 42.15 -26.57
C ARG A 113 -34.89 42.08 -27.08
N ALA A 114 -34.56 41.14 -27.97
CA ALA A 114 -33.20 41.06 -28.52
C ALA A 114 -32.76 42.36 -29.24
N SER A 115 -33.71 43.12 -29.82
CA SER A 115 -33.41 44.43 -30.44
C SER A 115 -32.89 45.48 -29.46
N ASP A 116 -33.19 45.31 -28.18
CA ASP A 116 -32.90 46.28 -27.14
C ASP A 116 -31.61 45.90 -26.37
N LEU A 117 -30.97 44.79 -26.73
CA LEU A 117 -29.78 44.23 -26.10
C LEU A 117 -28.57 44.25 -27.06
N PRO A 118 -27.33 44.33 -26.54
CA PRO A 118 -26.13 44.04 -27.32
C PRO A 118 -26.13 42.60 -27.83
N GLU A 119 -25.45 42.35 -28.96
CA GLU A 119 -25.38 41.03 -29.59
C GLU A 119 -24.98 39.91 -28.61
N ALA A 120 -23.97 40.18 -27.77
CA ALA A 120 -23.46 39.24 -26.75
C ALA A 120 -24.48 38.86 -25.66
N LEU A 121 -25.53 39.66 -25.46
CA LEU A 121 -26.58 39.42 -24.46
C LEU A 121 -27.95 39.11 -25.07
N SER A 122 -28.05 39.08 -26.41
CA SER A 122 -29.32 38.84 -27.13
C SER A 122 -30.03 37.54 -26.72
N GLY A 123 -29.28 36.54 -26.23
CA GLY A 123 -29.80 35.29 -25.69
C GLY A 123 -30.73 35.46 -24.47
N LEU A 124 -30.57 36.52 -23.67
CA LEU A 124 -31.38 36.76 -22.46
C LEU A 124 -32.88 36.89 -22.75
N GLU A 125 -33.29 37.28 -23.95
CA GLU A 125 -34.70 37.32 -24.36
C GLU A 125 -35.36 35.93 -24.26
N ARG A 126 -34.58 34.86 -24.49
CA ARG A 126 -35.08 33.48 -24.52
C ARG A 126 -35.08 32.82 -23.15
N ASN A 127 -34.48 33.44 -22.15
CA ASN A 127 -34.36 32.86 -20.81
C ASN A 127 -35.71 32.95 -20.09
N GLN A 128 -36.09 31.86 -19.42
CA GLN A 128 -37.26 31.86 -18.56
C GLN A 128 -37.02 32.80 -17.37
N TYR A 129 -37.97 33.72 -17.13
CA TYR A 129 -37.82 34.76 -16.11
C TYR A 129 -38.78 34.55 -14.94
N VAL A 130 -38.42 35.15 -13.80
CA VAL A 130 -39.25 35.24 -12.60
C VAL A 130 -39.55 36.71 -12.31
N ARG A 131 -40.61 36.97 -11.52
CA ARG A 131 -40.98 38.33 -11.10
C ARG A 131 -40.87 38.45 -9.59
N LEU A 132 -40.32 39.58 -9.14
CA LEU A 132 -40.33 39.97 -7.74
C LEU A 132 -41.18 41.23 -7.58
N ARG A 133 -42.39 41.08 -7.02
CA ARG A 133 -43.34 42.18 -6.81
C ARG A 133 -43.32 42.63 -5.36
N HIS A 134 -43.25 43.94 -5.13
CA HIS A 134 -43.15 44.50 -3.78
C HIS A 134 -44.33 44.16 -2.85
N ARG A 135 -45.51 43.81 -3.40
CA ARG A 135 -46.71 43.42 -2.62
C ARG A 135 -46.95 41.92 -2.52
N HIS A 136 -46.05 41.09 -3.05
CA HIS A 136 -46.28 39.65 -3.15
C HIS A 136 -45.09 38.87 -2.56
N PRO A 137 -44.98 38.77 -1.22
CA PRO A 137 -43.84 38.15 -0.55
C PRO A 137 -43.62 36.67 -0.93
N ALA A 138 -44.67 35.95 -1.35
CA ALA A 138 -44.56 34.58 -1.84
C ALA A 138 -43.74 34.44 -3.14
N ASP A 139 -43.45 35.54 -3.85
CA ASP A 139 -42.54 35.56 -5.00
C ASP A 139 -41.12 35.14 -4.57
N LEU A 140 -40.69 35.49 -3.35
CA LEU A 140 -39.38 35.09 -2.81
C LEU A 140 -39.29 33.57 -2.62
N ASP A 141 -40.33 32.96 -2.03
CA ASP A 141 -40.40 31.51 -1.84
C ASP A 141 -40.50 30.77 -3.17
N GLU A 142 -41.13 31.37 -4.19
CA GLU A 142 -41.23 30.81 -5.54
C GLU A 142 -39.88 30.87 -6.27
N ILE A 143 -39.15 31.97 -6.14
CA ILE A 143 -37.77 32.11 -6.63
C ILE A 143 -36.86 31.08 -5.94
N ALA A 144 -36.95 30.94 -4.62
CA ALA A 144 -36.19 29.93 -3.88
C ALA A 144 -36.53 28.49 -4.32
N ARG A 145 -37.81 28.17 -4.53
CA ARG A 145 -38.23 26.85 -5.04
C ARG A 145 -37.75 26.57 -6.47
N ALA A 146 -37.83 27.57 -7.35
CA ALA A 146 -37.34 27.44 -8.73
C ALA A 146 -35.83 27.16 -8.77
N VAL A 147 -35.07 27.78 -7.87
CA VAL A 147 -33.63 27.55 -7.71
C VAL A 147 -33.34 26.18 -7.13
N SER A 148 -34.13 25.71 -6.17
CA SER A 148 -33.88 24.41 -5.53
C SER A 148 -33.80 23.28 -6.55
N GLY A 149 -34.66 23.27 -7.57
CA GLY A 149 -34.63 22.25 -8.64
C GLY A 149 -33.46 22.40 -9.63
N VAL A 150 -32.83 23.58 -9.67
CA VAL A 150 -31.61 23.85 -10.46
C VAL A 150 -30.34 23.52 -9.66
N LEU A 151 -30.41 23.57 -8.33
CA LEU A 151 -29.26 23.27 -7.45
C LEU A 151 -29.08 21.79 -7.13
N THR A 152 -30.05 20.95 -7.49
CA THR A 152 -30.05 19.50 -7.26
C THR A 152 -29.61 18.77 -8.52
N VAL A 153 -28.65 17.85 -8.36
CA VAL A 153 -28.39 16.81 -9.36
C VAL A 153 -29.56 15.83 -9.31
N ASP A 154 -30.10 15.49 -10.47
CA ASP A 154 -31.16 14.48 -10.58
C ASP A 154 -30.58 13.07 -10.75
N GLU A 155 -31.47 12.08 -10.71
CA GLU A 155 -31.09 10.66 -10.84
C GLU A 155 -30.38 10.38 -12.18
N ASP A 156 -30.86 10.98 -13.27
CA ASP A 156 -30.34 10.78 -14.62
C ASP A 156 -28.92 11.34 -14.78
N GLU A 157 -28.66 12.52 -14.22
CA GLU A 157 -27.34 13.15 -14.27
C GLU A 157 -26.30 12.39 -13.42
N LEU A 158 -26.67 11.95 -12.21
CA LEU A 158 -25.78 11.10 -11.40
C LEU A 158 -25.56 9.74 -12.08
N ARG A 159 -26.62 9.12 -12.63
CA ARG A 159 -26.53 7.86 -13.38
C ARG A 159 -25.62 7.99 -14.60
N ALA A 160 -25.69 9.11 -15.32
CA ALA A 160 -24.81 9.38 -16.46
C ALA A 160 -23.35 9.50 -16.04
N TYR A 161 -23.06 10.17 -14.91
CA TYR A 161 -21.72 10.24 -14.33
C TYR A 161 -21.18 8.85 -13.98
N LEU A 162 -21.94 8.07 -13.21
CA LEU A 162 -21.54 6.73 -12.77
C LEU A 162 -21.33 5.79 -13.97
N SER A 163 -22.22 5.84 -14.96
CA SER A 163 -22.12 5.00 -16.17
C SER A 163 -20.91 5.39 -17.02
N ALA A 164 -20.68 6.69 -17.26
CA ALA A 164 -19.53 7.15 -18.03
C ALA A 164 -18.18 6.86 -17.32
N LEU A 165 -18.17 6.92 -15.99
CA LEU A 165 -17.01 6.49 -15.21
C LEU A 165 -16.79 4.98 -15.32
N ALA A 166 -17.83 4.17 -15.13
CA ALA A 166 -17.78 2.72 -15.26
C ALA A 166 -17.30 2.28 -16.66
N GLU A 167 -17.87 2.82 -17.73
CA GLU A 167 -17.47 2.54 -19.11
C GLU A 167 -16.00 2.90 -19.38
N GLY A 168 -15.55 4.06 -18.88
CA GLY A 168 -14.15 4.47 -18.99
C GLY A 168 -13.20 3.53 -18.22
N LEU A 169 -13.63 3.00 -17.08
CA LEU A 169 -12.87 2.05 -16.28
C LEU A 169 -12.84 0.66 -16.90
N GLU A 170 -13.93 0.21 -17.51
CA GLU A 170 -14.01 -1.05 -18.25
C GLU A 170 -13.22 -1.02 -19.56
N SER A 171 -13.01 0.17 -20.14
CA SER A 171 -12.09 0.34 -21.26
C SER A 171 -10.64 0.06 -20.81
N VAL A 172 -10.20 -1.18 -20.98
CA VAL A 172 -8.84 -1.60 -20.65
C VAL A 172 -7.92 -1.26 -21.82
N GLU A 173 -6.71 -0.78 -21.54
CA GLU A 173 -5.69 -0.70 -22.58
C GLU A 173 -5.47 -2.10 -23.19
N ASP A 174 -5.32 -2.08 -24.50
CA ASP A 174 -5.29 -3.20 -25.46
C ASP A 174 -4.25 -4.31 -25.21
N TRP A 175 -3.44 -4.18 -24.17
CA TRP A 175 -2.40 -5.11 -23.78
C TRP A 175 -2.80 -6.07 -22.65
N MET A 176 -3.91 -5.83 -21.96
CA MET A 176 -4.33 -6.71 -20.87
C MET A 176 -5.06 -7.97 -21.36
N PRO A 177 -4.94 -9.09 -20.63
CA PRO A 177 -5.57 -10.36 -20.97
C PRO A 177 -7.06 -10.50 -20.67
N TYR A 178 -7.77 -9.45 -20.26
CA TYR A 178 -9.13 -9.58 -19.71
C TYR A 178 -10.19 -8.79 -20.49
N ALA A 179 -11.38 -9.37 -20.65
CA ALA A 179 -12.51 -8.70 -21.30
C ALA A 179 -13.11 -7.63 -20.39
N THR A 180 -13.08 -7.88 -19.08
CA THR A 180 -13.56 -6.98 -18.01
C THR A 180 -12.56 -6.95 -16.85
N LEU A 181 -12.58 -5.89 -16.04
CA LEU A 181 -11.71 -5.78 -14.86
C LEU A 181 -11.98 -6.85 -13.79
N ASP A 182 -13.21 -7.34 -13.70
CA ASP A 182 -13.62 -8.34 -12.70
C ASP A 182 -13.11 -9.75 -13.01
N GLU A 183 -13.03 -10.12 -14.29
CA GLU A 183 -12.48 -11.41 -14.71
C GLU A 183 -10.99 -11.55 -14.41
N GLY A 184 -10.27 -10.42 -14.35
CA GLY A 184 -8.82 -10.42 -14.33
C GLY A 184 -8.14 -10.48 -12.98
N PHE A 185 -8.87 -10.14 -11.92
CA PHE A 185 -8.33 -10.04 -10.57
C PHE A 185 -9.33 -10.58 -9.55
N VAL A 186 -9.77 -11.82 -9.76
CA VAL A 186 -10.58 -12.57 -8.78
C VAL A 186 -9.82 -12.60 -7.46
N GLU A 187 -10.39 -11.92 -6.45
CA GLU A 187 -9.91 -11.79 -5.06
C GLU A 187 -8.40 -11.54 -4.92
N ARG A 188 -8.02 -10.28 -5.14
CA ARG A 188 -6.67 -9.82 -4.86
C ARG A 188 -6.43 -9.83 -3.36
N ARG A 189 -5.44 -10.59 -2.88
CA ARG A 189 -5.04 -10.57 -1.48
C ARG A 189 -4.12 -9.38 -1.19
N VAL A 190 -4.34 -8.75 -0.04
CA VAL A 190 -3.52 -7.66 0.48
C VAL A 190 -3.04 -8.00 1.87
N ASN A 191 -1.81 -7.61 2.15
CA ASN A 191 -1.24 -7.60 3.47
C ASN A 191 -1.69 -6.31 4.18
N VAL A 192 -2.30 -6.44 5.36
CA VAL A 192 -2.76 -5.30 6.15
C VAL A 192 -1.67 -4.88 7.12
N HIS A 193 -1.43 -3.59 7.21
CA HIS A 193 -0.42 -2.97 8.07
C HIS A 193 -1.06 -1.81 8.85
N SER A 194 -0.83 -1.77 10.16
CA SER A 194 -1.30 -0.67 11.03
C SER A 194 -0.39 0.56 10.94
N THR A 195 0.82 0.41 10.38
CA THR A 195 1.82 1.45 10.17
C THR A 195 2.43 1.37 8.77
N LEU A 196 3.22 2.37 8.37
CA LEU A 196 3.82 2.42 7.04
C LEU A 196 4.83 1.26 6.83
N PRO A 197 4.63 0.35 5.85
CA PRO A 197 5.42 -0.87 5.66
C PRO A 197 6.92 -0.63 5.41
N GLU A 198 7.29 0.49 4.80
CA GLU A 198 8.68 0.78 4.43
C GLU A 198 9.54 1.31 5.57
N ARG A 199 8.93 1.88 6.62
CA ARG A 199 9.66 2.50 7.75
C ARG A 199 9.80 1.58 8.95
N ARG A 200 9.04 0.49 8.99
CA ARG A 200 9.05 -0.53 10.03
C ARG A 200 8.67 -1.83 9.35
N GLN A 201 9.60 -2.77 9.22
CA GLN A 201 9.30 -4.14 8.78
C GLN A 201 8.46 -4.89 9.83
N GLU A 202 7.37 -4.28 10.30
CA GLU A 202 6.35 -4.99 11.05
C GLU A 202 5.81 -6.07 10.10
N PRO A 203 5.82 -7.35 10.51
CA PRO A 203 5.20 -8.39 9.71
C PRO A 203 3.76 -7.98 9.46
N PRO A 204 3.21 -8.27 8.27
CA PRO A 204 1.85 -7.90 7.97
C PRO A 204 0.94 -8.46 9.04
N VAL A 205 0.05 -7.60 9.52
CA VAL A 205 -0.88 -7.91 10.58
C VAL A 205 -1.80 -9.06 10.14
N GLY A 206 -2.07 -9.16 8.83
CA GLY A 206 -2.52 -10.39 8.19
C GLY A 206 -2.71 -10.23 6.68
N GLU A 207 -3.04 -11.33 6.01
CA GLU A 207 -3.35 -11.34 4.57
C GLU A 207 -4.85 -11.54 4.37
N VAL A 208 -5.52 -10.59 3.71
CA VAL A 208 -6.98 -10.49 3.58
C VAL A 208 -7.35 -10.32 2.10
N GLY A 209 -8.47 -10.87 1.64
CA GLY A 209 -9.04 -10.52 0.34
C GLY A 209 -9.43 -9.04 0.27
N TRP A 210 -9.12 -8.35 -0.84
CA TRP A 210 -9.35 -6.91 -1.00
C TRP A 210 -10.78 -6.48 -0.67
N THR A 211 -11.78 -7.26 -1.07
CA THR A 211 -13.19 -6.97 -0.78
C THR A 211 -13.47 -6.85 0.72
N ASN A 212 -12.86 -7.71 1.54
CA ASN A 212 -12.95 -7.64 3.00
C ASN A 212 -12.06 -6.51 3.54
N ALA A 213 -10.86 -6.32 3.00
CA ALA A 213 -9.92 -5.29 3.46
C ALA A 213 -10.43 -3.85 3.23
N ALA A 214 -11.10 -3.60 2.11
CA ALA A 214 -11.62 -2.30 1.73
C ALA A 214 -13.03 -2.00 2.29
N ARG A 215 -13.68 -2.98 2.93
CA ARG A 215 -15.00 -2.80 3.55
C ARG A 215 -14.88 -1.78 4.68
N GLU A 216 -15.80 -0.82 4.71
CA GLU A 216 -15.87 0.24 5.75
C GLU A 216 -14.54 1.03 5.92
N LEU A 217 -13.70 1.05 4.88
CA LEU A 217 -12.42 1.74 4.91
C LEU A 217 -12.61 3.26 4.88
N ARG A 218 -12.08 3.95 5.89
CA ARG A 218 -12.15 5.42 5.99
C ARG A 218 -10.94 6.11 5.37
N LEU A 219 -9.74 5.66 5.72
CA LEU A 219 -8.48 6.17 5.21
C LEU A 219 -7.55 5.01 4.91
N GLY A 220 -7.23 4.80 3.63
CA GLY A 220 -6.43 3.68 3.17
C GLY A 220 -5.29 4.09 2.25
N VAL A 221 -4.17 3.36 2.34
CA VAL A 221 -3.02 3.54 1.45
C VAL A 221 -2.59 2.17 0.92
N VAL A 222 -2.67 1.97 -0.40
CA VAL A 222 -2.22 0.76 -1.09
C VAL A 222 -0.82 0.98 -1.64
N LEU A 223 0.11 0.20 -1.13
CA LEU A 223 1.52 0.23 -1.44
C LEU A 223 1.93 -1.05 -2.18
N ALA A 224 2.66 -0.89 -3.27
CA ALA A 224 3.24 -2.00 -4.00
C ALA A 224 4.27 -1.48 -5.01
N ASP A 225 5.20 -2.33 -5.42
CA ASP A 225 6.09 -2.01 -6.52
C ASP A 225 5.34 -1.82 -7.86
N ALA A 226 6.08 -1.32 -8.85
CA ALA A 226 5.59 -1.23 -10.23
C ALA A 226 5.09 -2.61 -10.72
N GLY A 227 4.10 -2.63 -11.61
CA GLY A 227 3.59 -3.87 -12.21
C GLY A 227 2.77 -4.79 -11.27
N ALA A 228 2.69 -4.50 -9.97
CA ALA A 228 1.89 -5.25 -9.00
C ALA A 228 0.37 -5.09 -9.19
N GLY A 229 -0.06 -4.06 -9.94
CA GLY A 229 -1.46 -3.82 -10.30
C GLY A 229 -2.24 -2.92 -9.34
N LYS A 230 -1.59 -1.93 -8.72
CA LYS A 230 -2.24 -0.93 -7.85
C LYS A 230 -3.35 -0.16 -8.56
N THR A 231 -3.04 0.44 -9.71
CA THR A 231 -4.01 1.13 -10.57
C THR A 231 -5.19 0.23 -10.93
N TRP A 232 -4.93 -1.06 -11.22
CA TRP A 232 -6.00 -2.01 -11.55
C TRP A 232 -6.89 -2.33 -10.36
N LEU A 233 -6.31 -2.49 -9.17
CA LEU A 233 -7.05 -2.66 -7.93
C LEU A 233 -7.96 -1.46 -7.68
N LEU A 234 -7.43 -0.25 -7.82
CA LEU A 234 -8.16 1.00 -7.61
C LEU A 234 -9.27 1.18 -8.64
N ARG A 235 -8.99 0.93 -9.93
CA ARG A 235 -9.99 0.96 -11.01
C ARG A 235 -11.11 -0.04 -10.79
N ARG A 236 -10.79 -1.28 -10.39
CA ARG A 236 -11.78 -2.31 -10.09
C ARG A 236 -12.64 -1.91 -8.89
N HIS A 237 -12.03 -1.40 -7.83
CA HIS A 237 -12.77 -0.91 -6.67
C HIS A 237 -13.71 0.25 -7.06
N CYS A 238 -13.23 1.18 -7.89
CA CYS A 238 -14.05 2.27 -8.42
C CYS A 238 -15.23 1.75 -9.26
N LEU A 239 -15.01 0.73 -10.09
CA LEU A 239 -16.07 0.10 -10.88
C LEU A 239 -17.14 -0.53 -9.98
N GLN A 240 -16.74 -1.24 -8.92
CA GLN A 240 -17.68 -1.81 -7.94
C GLN A 240 -18.51 -0.74 -7.24
N LEU A 241 -17.90 0.41 -6.90
CA LEU A 241 -18.60 1.55 -6.32
C LEU A 241 -19.58 2.18 -7.32
N CYS A 242 -19.22 2.27 -8.60
CA CYS A 242 -20.14 2.74 -9.65
C CYS A 242 -21.34 1.81 -9.79
N GLN A 243 -21.11 0.49 -9.87
CA GLN A 243 -22.16 -0.52 -9.98
C GLN A 243 -23.08 -0.52 -8.75
N ALA A 244 -22.51 -0.38 -7.54
CA ALA A 244 -23.27 -0.24 -6.31
C ALA A 244 -24.15 1.02 -6.34
N GLY A 245 -23.60 2.17 -6.74
CA GLY A 245 -24.36 3.42 -6.88
C GLY A 245 -25.50 3.31 -7.90
N ILE A 246 -25.25 2.70 -9.07
CA ILE A 246 -26.29 2.47 -10.09
C ILE A 246 -27.41 1.56 -9.55
N THR A 247 -27.04 0.48 -8.86
CA THR A 247 -28.01 -0.45 -8.24
C THR A 247 -28.86 0.27 -7.18
N GLN A 248 -28.25 1.12 -6.37
CA GLN A 248 -28.97 1.93 -5.37
C GLN A 248 -29.95 2.92 -6.02
N LEU A 249 -29.58 3.54 -7.14
CA LEU A 249 -30.50 4.37 -7.92
C LEU A 249 -31.66 3.53 -8.47
N ASP A 250 -31.39 2.33 -8.99
CA ASP A 250 -32.43 1.39 -9.47
C ASP A 250 -33.39 0.94 -8.36
N ASP A 251 -32.86 0.79 -7.14
CA ASP A 251 -33.64 0.49 -5.93
C ASP A 251 -34.40 1.71 -5.37
N GLY A 252 -34.23 2.89 -5.97
CA GLY A 252 -34.96 4.12 -5.63
C GLY A 252 -34.39 4.87 -4.42
N LEU A 253 -33.10 4.69 -4.08
CA LEU A 253 -32.46 5.47 -3.02
C LEU A 253 -32.37 6.95 -3.44
N PRO A 254 -32.51 7.90 -2.49
CA PRO A 254 -32.26 9.31 -2.75
C PRO A 254 -30.83 9.55 -3.27
N VAL A 255 -30.66 10.50 -4.20
CA VAL A 255 -29.37 10.89 -4.79
C VAL A 255 -28.30 11.22 -3.73
N ASP A 256 -28.70 11.79 -2.59
CA ASP A 256 -27.78 12.13 -1.48
C ASP A 256 -27.39 10.92 -0.61
N GLU A 257 -28.04 9.77 -0.76
CA GLU A 257 -27.70 8.53 -0.04
C GLU A 257 -26.91 7.55 -0.91
N VAL A 258 -26.89 7.78 -2.23
CA VAL A 258 -26.21 6.93 -3.21
C VAL A 258 -24.69 7.00 -3.05
N THR A 259 -24.05 5.85 -3.22
CA THR A 259 -22.61 5.67 -3.24
C THR A 259 -21.99 6.35 -4.46
N VAL A 260 -21.05 7.27 -4.23
CA VAL A 260 -20.41 8.06 -5.28
C VAL A 260 -18.88 7.99 -5.19
N PRO A 261 -18.19 7.40 -6.18
CA PRO A 261 -16.74 7.45 -6.28
C PRO A 261 -16.26 8.75 -6.97
N VAL A 262 -15.14 9.29 -6.53
CA VAL A 262 -14.38 10.39 -7.16
C VAL A 262 -12.96 9.88 -7.40
N LEU A 263 -12.66 9.46 -8.64
CA LEU A 263 -11.34 8.94 -9.02
C LEU A 263 -10.50 10.04 -9.67
N VAL A 264 -9.30 10.30 -9.14
CA VAL A 264 -8.38 11.34 -9.62
C VAL A 264 -6.94 10.83 -9.65
N HIS A 265 -6.18 11.21 -10.67
CA HIS A 265 -4.73 10.97 -10.70
C HIS A 265 -4.00 12.04 -9.88
N SER A 266 -2.96 11.67 -9.11
CA SER A 266 -2.25 12.61 -8.23
C SER A 266 -1.71 13.86 -8.94
N HIS A 267 -1.27 13.73 -10.19
CA HIS A 267 -0.84 14.87 -11.00
C HIS A 267 -1.99 15.83 -11.34
N GLU A 268 -3.18 15.31 -11.68
CA GLU A 268 -4.35 16.13 -11.99
C GLU A 268 -4.86 16.87 -10.75
N LEU A 269 -4.81 16.20 -9.58
CA LEU A 269 -5.07 16.81 -8.29
C LEU A 269 -4.08 17.95 -7.99
N ALA A 270 -2.77 17.73 -8.20
CA ALA A 270 -1.74 18.74 -7.97
C ALA A 270 -1.96 20.00 -8.84
N THR A 271 -2.29 19.79 -10.11
CA THR A 271 -2.57 20.85 -11.07
C THR A 271 -3.83 21.62 -10.68
N ALA A 272 -4.93 20.92 -10.39
CA ALA A 272 -6.20 21.52 -9.95
C ALA A 272 -6.02 22.34 -8.66
N TRP A 273 -5.30 21.80 -7.68
CA TRP A 273 -4.99 22.48 -6.43
C TRP A 273 -4.16 23.75 -6.65
N THR A 274 -3.19 23.71 -7.56
CA THR A 274 -2.34 24.87 -7.86
C THR A 274 -3.16 26.02 -8.47
N SER A 275 -4.21 25.70 -9.23
CA SER A 275 -5.13 26.69 -9.80
C SER A 275 -6.16 27.20 -8.78
N SER A 276 -6.77 26.31 -8.01
CA SER A 276 -7.80 26.62 -7.01
C SER A 276 -7.63 25.71 -5.78
N PRO A 277 -6.95 26.16 -4.73
CA PRO A 277 -6.75 25.37 -3.51
C PRO A 277 -8.07 25.16 -2.75
N GLY A 278 -8.44 23.91 -2.51
CA GLY A 278 -9.67 23.54 -1.80
C GLY A 278 -10.08 22.09 -2.02
N LEU A 279 -11.15 21.64 -1.34
CA LEU A 279 -11.70 20.28 -1.53
C LEU A 279 -12.25 20.08 -2.95
N ASP A 280 -12.64 21.16 -3.63
CA ASP A 280 -13.06 21.15 -5.04
C ASP A 280 -11.94 20.69 -5.98
N ALA A 281 -10.66 20.82 -5.60
CA ALA A 281 -9.54 20.36 -6.41
C ALA A 281 -9.61 18.85 -6.73
N PHE A 282 -10.13 18.03 -5.81
CA PHE A 282 -10.34 16.59 -6.04
C PHE A 282 -11.34 16.35 -7.17
N VAL A 283 -12.44 17.11 -7.19
CA VAL A 283 -13.50 17.00 -8.20
C VAL A 283 -13.05 17.60 -9.52
N THR A 284 -12.41 18.77 -9.49
CA THR A 284 -11.84 19.42 -10.68
C THR A 284 -10.79 18.54 -11.35
N GLY A 285 -9.91 17.91 -10.56
CA GLY A 285 -8.95 16.92 -11.06
C GLY A 285 -9.64 15.70 -11.66
N ALA A 286 -10.61 15.10 -10.94
CA ALA A 286 -11.35 13.93 -11.41
C ALA A 286 -12.15 14.15 -12.70
N LEU A 287 -12.64 15.38 -12.91
CA LEU A 287 -13.39 15.79 -14.09
C LEU A 287 -12.51 16.40 -15.19
N SER A 288 -11.18 16.45 -15.00
CA SER A 288 -10.24 16.92 -16.00
C SER A 288 -10.40 16.13 -17.30
N GLY A 289 -10.55 16.84 -18.43
CA GLY A 289 -10.77 16.22 -19.73
C GLY A 289 -12.16 15.59 -19.94
N ARG A 290 -13.10 15.72 -19.00
CA ARG A 290 -14.50 15.25 -19.12
C ARG A 290 -15.47 16.43 -19.21
N THR A 291 -16.56 16.26 -19.96
CA THR A 291 -17.68 17.21 -19.95
C THR A 291 -18.57 16.94 -18.74
N ALA A 292 -18.63 17.87 -17.79
CA ALA A 292 -19.50 17.81 -16.64
C ALA A 292 -20.26 19.14 -16.49
N SER A 293 -21.50 19.08 -16.01
CA SER A 293 -22.26 20.31 -15.72
C SER A 293 -21.69 21.00 -14.46
N PRO A 294 -21.83 22.34 -14.35
CA PRO A 294 -21.51 23.05 -13.11
C PRO A 294 -22.27 22.53 -11.90
N ARG A 295 -23.49 22.00 -12.10
CA ARG A 295 -24.33 21.43 -11.03
C ARG A 295 -23.73 20.15 -10.48
N LEU A 296 -23.33 19.23 -11.35
CA LEU A 296 -22.66 17.98 -10.97
C LEU A 296 -21.36 18.25 -10.22
N HIS A 297 -20.53 19.18 -10.73
CA HIS A 297 -19.29 19.58 -10.04
C HIS A 297 -19.59 20.10 -8.63
N ALA A 298 -20.54 21.04 -8.48
CA ALA A 298 -20.92 21.60 -7.20
C ALA A 298 -21.58 20.59 -6.24
N TYR A 299 -22.28 19.59 -6.78
CA TYR A 299 -22.83 18.47 -6.01
C TYR A 299 -21.70 17.59 -5.47
N LEU A 300 -20.82 17.09 -6.34
CA LEU A 300 -19.67 16.26 -5.93
C LEU A 300 -18.76 16.98 -4.94
N ALA A 301 -18.47 18.26 -5.14
CA ALA A 301 -17.66 19.05 -4.21
C ALA A 301 -18.36 19.22 -2.85
N GLY A 302 -19.70 19.35 -2.85
CA GLY A 302 -20.50 19.36 -1.63
C GLY A 302 -20.45 18.02 -0.87
N ARG A 303 -20.40 16.91 -1.59
CA ARG A 303 -20.28 15.54 -1.06
C ARG A 303 -18.92 15.25 -0.42
N LEU A 304 -17.92 16.12 -0.57
CA LEU A 304 -16.62 16.01 0.11
C LEU A 304 -16.57 16.72 1.46
N ALA A 305 -17.61 17.46 1.85
CA ALA A 305 -17.69 18.09 3.16
C ALA A 305 -18.03 17.08 4.28
N ALA A 306 -17.66 17.42 5.52
CA ALA A 306 -17.97 16.63 6.70
C ALA A 306 -19.49 16.33 6.80
N GLY A 307 -19.85 15.06 7.01
CA GLY A 307 -21.24 14.58 7.14
C GLY A 307 -21.84 13.94 5.89
N SER A 308 -21.21 14.05 4.72
CA SER A 308 -21.65 13.33 3.53
C SER A 308 -21.21 11.87 3.59
N LEU A 309 -22.14 10.96 3.85
CA LEU A 309 -21.89 9.51 3.86
C LEU A 309 -21.89 8.97 2.42
N ASN A 310 -21.15 7.87 2.20
CA ASN A 310 -21.09 7.13 0.93
C ASN A 310 -20.33 7.80 -0.23
N THR A 311 -19.45 8.77 0.05
CA THR A 311 -18.54 9.32 -0.96
C THR A 311 -17.13 8.73 -0.82
N HIS A 312 -16.57 8.22 -1.90
CA HIS A 312 -15.26 7.57 -1.90
C HIS A 312 -14.27 8.30 -2.82
N VAL A 313 -13.29 8.98 -2.24
CA VAL A 313 -12.20 9.61 -3.01
C VAL A 313 -11.08 8.61 -3.23
N LEU A 314 -10.76 8.37 -4.50
CA LEU A 314 -9.76 7.42 -4.94
C LEU A 314 -8.65 8.19 -5.65
N VAL A 315 -7.43 8.16 -5.11
CA VAL A 315 -6.29 8.90 -5.64
C VAL A 315 -5.23 7.92 -6.13
N ASP A 316 -5.00 7.87 -7.43
CA ASP A 316 -4.02 6.96 -8.02
C ASP A 316 -2.64 7.62 -8.12
N ALA A 317 -1.61 6.81 -7.89
CA ALA A 317 -0.22 7.09 -8.25
C ALA A 317 0.38 8.34 -7.57
N TYR A 318 0.35 8.37 -6.22
CA TYR A 318 0.95 9.46 -5.43
C TYR A 318 2.42 9.70 -5.76
N ASP A 319 3.17 8.61 -5.97
CA ASP A 319 4.59 8.66 -6.32
C ASP A 319 4.88 9.20 -7.73
N GLU A 320 3.85 9.43 -8.55
CA GLU A 320 4.00 9.96 -9.91
C GLU A 320 4.01 11.49 -9.99
N VAL A 321 4.07 12.17 -8.84
CA VAL A 321 4.25 13.63 -8.77
C VAL A 321 5.71 13.97 -8.44
N PHE A 322 6.43 14.49 -9.43
CA PHE A 322 7.90 14.65 -9.37
C PHE A 322 8.41 16.01 -8.92
N GLU A 323 7.68 17.07 -9.27
CA GLU A 323 8.09 18.42 -8.89
C GLU A 323 7.74 18.63 -7.42
N ASP A 324 8.73 19.04 -6.61
CA ASP A 324 8.54 19.26 -5.17
C ASP A 324 7.34 20.18 -4.89
N ARG A 325 7.17 21.24 -5.69
CA ARG A 325 6.03 22.15 -5.60
C ARG A 325 4.68 21.45 -5.83
N LEU A 326 4.59 20.56 -6.81
CA LEU A 326 3.36 19.81 -7.10
C LEU A 326 3.11 18.75 -6.04
N ARG A 327 4.17 18.14 -5.49
CA ARG A 327 4.05 17.20 -4.37
C ARG A 327 3.52 17.89 -3.12
N ASP A 328 4.04 19.08 -2.80
CA ASP A 328 3.52 19.93 -1.73
C ASP A 328 2.03 20.25 -1.93
N ALA A 329 1.58 20.46 -3.18
CA ALA A 329 0.17 20.68 -3.48
C ALA A 329 -0.71 19.46 -3.13
N VAL A 330 -0.28 18.25 -3.50
CA VAL A 330 -0.99 17.00 -3.15
C VAL A 330 -1.02 16.79 -1.64
N ASP A 331 0.11 17.00 -0.96
CA ASP A 331 0.21 16.84 0.49
C ASP A 331 -0.72 17.83 1.22
N ASN A 332 -0.82 19.08 0.74
CA ASN A 332 -1.74 20.05 1.30
C ASN A 332 -3.20 19.68 1.02
N ALA A 333 -3.51 19.10 -0.14
CA ALA A 333 -4.85 18.58 -0.43
C ALA A 333 -5.25 17.45 0.51
N PHE A 334 -4.35 16.49 0.77
CA PHE A 334 -4.57 15.40 1.72
C PHE A 334 -4.71 15.92 3.15
N ARG A 335 -3.87 16.85 3.58
CA ARG A 335 -4.00 17.49 4.91
C ARG A 335 -5.36 18.13 5.10
N LEU A 336 -5.84 18.89 4.10
CA LEU A 336 -7.15 19.52 4.15
C LEU A 336 -8.26 18.46 4.22
N PHE A 337 -8.20 17.43 3.38
CA PHE A 337 -9.21 16.37 3.35
C PHE A 337 -9.28 15.59 4.66
N ILE A 338 -8.14 15.13 5.19
CA ILE A 338 -8.05 14.37 6.44
C ILE A 338 -8.55 15.22 7.62
N ALA A 339 -8.26 16.53 7.63
CA ALA A 339 -8.76 17.44 8.65
C ALA A 339 -10.30 17.59 8.64
N THR A 340 -11.00 17.19 7.57
CA THR A 340 -12.47 17.19 7.51
C THR A 340 -13.10 15.84 7.87
N MET A 341 -12.30 14.79 8.05
CA MET A 341 -12.82 13.47 8.41
C MET A 341 -13.26 13.42 9.88
N VAL A 342 -14.38 12.77 10.13
CA VAL A 342 -14.90 12.50 11.48
C VAL A 342 -14.89 10.97 11.70
N PRO A 343 -14.56 10.45 12.89
CA PRO A 343 -14.50 9.01 13.17
C PRO A 343 -15.76 8.25 12.71
N ASP A 344 -16.92 8.80 13.04
CA ASP A 344 -18.22 8.14 12.83
C ASP A 344 -18.97 8.59 11.56
N GLY A 345 -18.34 9.35 10.65
CA GLY A 345 -18.99 9.70 9.38
C GLY A 345 -18.18 10.56 8.41
N GLY A 346 -18.70 10.74 7.18
CA GLY A 346 -18.07 11.51 6.10
C GLY A 346 -17.41 10.67 5.00
N PRO A 347 -16.74 11.32 4.04
CA PRO A 347 -16.16 10.65 2.88
C PRO A 347 -14.93 9.81 3.26
N SER A 348 -14.62 8.78 2.45
CA SER A 348 -13.40 7.98 2.60
C SER A 348 -12.32 8.40 1.61
N LEU A 349 -11.06 8.17 1.93
CA LEU A 349 -9.91 8.37 1.05
C LEU A 349 -9.11 7.08 0.88
N LEU A 350 -8.86 6.69 -0.37
CA LEU A 350 -7.97 5.59 -0.73
C LEU A 350 -6.89 6.09 -1.69
N VAL A 351 -5.63 5.90 -1.32
CA VAL A 351 -4.46 6.36 -2.09
C VAL A 351 -3.65 5.16 -2.57
N THR A 352 -3.12 5.17 -3.79
CA THR A 352 -2.11 4.20 -4.24
C THR A 352 -0.74 4.86 -4.39
N SER A 353 0.32 4.12 -4.07
CA SER A 353 1.69 4.59 -4.27
C SER A 353 2.68 3.44 -4.39
N ARG A 354 3.83 3.68 -5.02
CA ARG A 354 5.04 2.90 -4.73
C ARG A 354 5.53 3.21 -3.32
N PRO A 355 6.01 2.20 -2.58
CA PRO A 355 6.62 2.41 -1.27
C PRO A 355 7.67 3.54 -1.29
N ALA A 356 8.70 3.42 -2.14
CA ALA A 356 9.83 4.35 -2.18
C ALA A 356 9.49 5.82 -2.52
N GLY A 357 8.29 6.08 -3.08
CA GLY A 357 7.82 7.42 -3.44
C GLY A 357 6.73 7.96 -2.52
N PHE A 358 6.31 7.20 -1.50
CA PHE A 358 5.25 7.59 -0.59
C PHE A 358 5.80 8.36 0.61
N LEU A 359 5.26 9.54 0.88
CA LEU A 359 5.50 10.28 2.11
C LEU A 359 4.34 10.02 3.07
N GLU A 360 4.67 9.80 4.34
CA GLU A 360 3.69 9.55 5.39
C GLU A 360 2.66 10.69 5.47
N LEU A 361 1.37 10.34 5.49
CA LEU A 361 0.29 11.31 5.53
C LEU A 361 0.37 12.11 6.84
N ALA A 362 0.39 13.43 6.72
CA ALA A 362 0.40 14.31 7.88
C ALA A 362 -1.00 14.32 8.53
N LEU A 363 -1.12 13.68 9.69
CA LEU A 363 -2.34 13.64 10.47
C LEU A 363 -2.51 14.94 11.29
N PRO A 364 -3.75 15.47 11.42
CA PRO A 364 -4.02 16.61 12.29
C PRO A 364 -3.69 16.28 13.75
N GLN A 365 -3.26 17.28 14.52
CA GLN A 365 -3.08 17.12 15.96
C GLN A 365 -4.45 16.87 16.62
N ARG A 366 -4.47 16.13 17.75
CA ARG A 366 -5.70 15.90 18.53
C ARG A 366 -6.41 17.23 18.79
N ALA A 367 -7.69 17.28 18.46
CA ALA A 367 -8.53 18.43 18.76
C ALA A 367 -8.74 18.56 20.29
N ASP A 368 -8.95 19.78 20.79
CA ASP A 368 -9.21 20.07 22.21
C ASP A 368 -10.48 19.36 22.74
N ASP A 369 -11.33 18.92 21.81
CA ASP A 369 -12.60 18.21 21.93
C ASP A 369 -12.45 16.75 22.42
N GLY A 370 -11.23 16.19 22.32
CA GLY A 370 -10.92 14.83 22.78
C GLY A 370 -11.15 13.69 21.77
N GLU A 371 -11.62 13.97 20.54
CA GLU A 371 -11.77 12.95 19.49
C GLU A 371 -10.41 12.51 18.91
N GLU A 372 -10.24 11.20 18.68
CA GLU A 372 -9.03 10.66 18.04
C GLU A 372 -9.06 10.88 16.52
N PRO A 373 -7.95 11.31 15.90
CA PRO A 373 -7.89 11.46 14.45
C PRO A 373 -8.02 10.10 13.75
N VAL A 374 -8.68 10.09 12.58
CA VAL A 374 -8.79 8.89 11.74
C VAL A 374 -7.40 8.42 11.34
N THR A 375 -7.06 7.18 11.70
CA THR A 375 -5.75 6.60 11.40
C THR A 375 -5.76 5.90 10.03
N PRO A 376 -4.68 6.05 9.24
CA PRO A 376 -4.58 5.37 7.96
C PRO A 376 -4.34 3.87 8.15
N THR A 377 -5.07 3.06 7.39
CA THR A 377 -4.75 1.64 7.21
C THR A 377 -3.87 1.47 5.99
N TYR A 378 -2.74 0.80 6.14
CA TYR A 378 -1.82 0.55 5.03
C TYR A 378 -2.05 -0.87 4.48
N PHE A 379 -2.00 -0.99 3.16
CA PHE A 379 -2.17 -2.25 2.46
C PHE A 379 -0.97 -2.47 1.56
N GLU A 380 -0.39 -3.66 1.61
CA GLU A 380 0.66 -4.07 0.69
C GLU A 380 0.10 -5.11 -0.29
N LEU A 381 0.22 -4.84 -1.59
CA LEU A 381 -0.34 -5.69 -2.63
C LEU A 381 0.58 -6.90 -2.89
N GLY A 382 0.10 -8.11 -2.56
CA GLY A 382 0.88 -9.34 -2.72
C GLY A 382 1.12 -9.76 -4.18
N THR A 383 1.84 -10.86 -4.42
CA THR A 383 1.93 -11.48 -5.76
C THR A 383 0.69 -12.35 -6.04
N LEU A 384 0.41 -12.67 -7.30
CA LEU A 384 -0.69 -13.56 -7.68
C LEU A 384 -0.42 -14.99 -7.20
N GLY A 385 -1.46 -15.72 -6.76
CA GLY A 385 -1.39 -17.17 -6.62
C GLY A 385 -1.24 -17.87 -7.97
N GLU A 386 -0.76 -19.11 -7.99
CA GLU A 386 -0.58 -19.84 -9.26
C GLU A 386 -1.88 -20.02 -10.05
N ALA A 387 -2.99 -20.28 -9.36
CA ALA A 387 -4.31 -20.38 -9.98
C ALA A 387 -4.70 -19.07 -10.69
N GLN A 388 -4.40 -17.92 -10.06
CA GLN A 388 -4.63 -16.60 -10.65
C GLN A 388 -3.72 -16.36 -11.86
N VAL A 389 -2.45 -16.79 -11.83
CA VAL A 389 -1.54 -16.69 -12.99
C VAL A 389 -2.03 -17.56 -14.16
N ARG A 390 -2.52 -18.78 -13.88
CA ARG A 390 -3.08 -19.66 -14.91
C ARG A 390 -4.34 -19.06 -15.54
N LEU A 391 -5.24 -18.54 -14.72
CA LEU A 391 -6.44 -17.85 -15.19
C LEU A 391 -6.07 -16.63 -16.05
N LEU A 392 -5.07 -15.85 -15.64
CA LEU A 392 -4.54 -14.73 -16.43
C LEU A 392 -4.11 -15.18 -17.82
N TRP A 393 -3.38 -16.29 -17.92
CA TRP A 393 -2.96 -16.83 -19.20
C TRP A 393 -4.12 -17.40 -20.00
N GLU A 394 -5.04 -18.14 -19.40
CA GLU A 394 -6.23 -18.66 -20.09
C GLU A 394 -7.03 -17.55 -20.76
N ARG A 395 -7.32 -16.46 -20.03
CA ARG A 395 -8.02 -15.30 -20.57
C ARG A 395 -7.20 -14.57 -21.66
N TRP A 396 -5.87 -14.47 -21.52
CA TRP A 396 -4.98 -13.87 -22.52
C TRP A 396 -5.20 -14.48 -23.92
N TYR A 397 -5.22 -15.80 -23.98
CA TYR A 397 -5.32 -16.57 -25.22
C TYR A 397 -6.78 -16.69 -25.71
N GLU A 398 -7.75 -16.78 -24.79
CA GLU A 398 -9.18 -16.75 -25.11
C GLU A 398 -9.57 -15.47 -25.87
N LEU A 399 -9.15 -14.29 -25.39
CA LEU A 399 -9.37 -13.00 -26.08
C LEU A 399 -8.70 -12.90 -27.46
N ARG A 400 -7.71 -13.76 -27.72
CA ARG A 400 -7.00 -13.83 -28.99
C ARG A 400 -7.55 -14.93 -29.90
N GLY A 401 -8.53 -15.70 -29.42
CA GLY A 401 -9.11 -16.84 -30.14
C GLY A 401 -8.12 -17.98 -30.38
N THR A 402 -7.16 -18.18 -29.47
CA THR A 402 -6.11 -19.20 -29.58
C THR A 402 -6.06 -20.09 -28.34
N ASP A 403 -5.54 -21.31 -28.50
CA ASP A 403 -5.33 -22.23 -27.37
C ASP A 403 -4.11 -21.80 -26.54
N VAL A 404 -4.16 -22.05 -25.23
CA VAL A 404 -3.06 -21.76 -24.31
C VAL A 404 -1.87 -22.69 -24.61
N PRO A 405 -0.67 -22.17 -24.94
CA PRO A 405 0.50 -22.98 -25.25
C PRO A 405 1.20 -23.43 -23.96
N TRP A 406 0.55 -24.31 -23.18
CA TRP A 406 1.05 -24.79 -21.88
C TRP A 406 2.47 -25.36 -21.93
N GLN A 407 2.90 -25.96 -23.05
CA GLN A 407 4.26 -26.45 -23.22
C GLN A 407 5.33 -25.35 -23.16
N ARG A 408 4.97 -24.11 -23.52
CA ARG A 408 5.84 -22.92 -23.46
C ARG A 408 5.75 -22.20 -22.10
N LEU A 409 4.58 -22.26 -21.45
CA LEU A 409 4.27 -21.53 -20.20
C LEU A 409 4.55 -22.33 -18.92
N ALA A 410 4.17 -23.61 -18.88
CA ALA A 410 4.25 -24.44 -17.68
C ALA A 410 5.64 -24.48 -17.01
N PRO A 411 6.78 -24.48 -17.74
CA PRO A 411 8.11 -24.41 -17.12
C PRO A 411 8.37 -23.17 -16.26
N ALA A 412 7.62 -22.08 -16.44
CA ALA A 412 7.73 -20.88 -15.61
C ALA A 412 7.05 -21.05 -14.24
N LEU A 413 6.05 -21.93 -14.13
CA LEU A 413 5.33 -22.21 -12.89
C LEU A 413 5.84 -23.44 -12.16
N THR A 414 6.76 -24.22 -12.74
CA THR A 414 7.32 -25.36 -12.03
C THR A 414 8.00 -24.87 -10.74
N PRO A 415 7.88 -25.58 -9.62
CA PRO A 415 8.35 -25.02 -8.35
C PRO A 415 9.88 -24.82 -8.27
N THR A 416 10.65 -25.55 -9.08
CA THR A 416 12.09 -25.35 -9.28
C THR A 416 12.43 -24.23 -10.25
N SER A 417 11.44 -23.52 -10.82
CA SER A 417 11.67 -22.47 -11.81
C SER A 417 12.18 -21.20 -11.14
N PRO A 418 13.36 -20.69 -11.51
CA PRO A 418 13.92 -19.44 -10.98
C PRO A 418 13.02 -18.22 -11.21
N ILE A 419 12.17 -18.26 -12.24
CA ILE A 419 11.25 -17.17 -12.59
C ILE A 419 9.86 -17.32 -11.99
N ARG A 420 9.57 -18.39 -11.23
CA ARG A 420 8.24 -18.65 -10.67
C ARG A 420 7.69 -17.47 -9.88
N THR A 421 8.50 -16.90 -8.99
CA THR A 421 8.10 -15.73 -8.20
C THR A 421 7.91 -14.49 -9.09
N ALA A 422 8.74 -14.33 -10.12
CA ALA A 422 8.62 -13.21 -11.05
C ALA A 422 7.31 -13.28 -11.86
N VAL A 423 6.93 -14.44 -12.40
CA VAL A 423 5.68 -14.60 -13.17
C VAL A 423 4.42 -14.57 -12.31
N ARG A 424 4.55 -14.42 -10.99
CA ARG A 424 3.43 -14.10 -10.09
C ARG A 424 3.19 -12.58 -9.97
N VAL A 425 4.08 -11.74 -10.48
CA VAL A 425 3.81 -10.31 -10.67
C VAL A 425 2.91 -10.15 -11.91
N PRO A 426 1.74 -9.50 -11.82
CA PRO A 426 0.77 -9.44 -12.93
C PRO A 426 1.36 -8.99 -14.27
N LEU A 427 2.17 -7.91 -14.26
CA LEU A 427 2.79 -7.43 -15.50
C LEU A 427 3.75 -8.46 -16.11
N LEU A 428 4.53 -9.17 -15.28
CA LEU A 428 5.48 -10.17 -15.76
C LEU A 428 4.77 -11.46 -16.20
N ALA A 429 3.64 -11.80 -15.58
CA ALA A 429 2.75 -12.86 -16.04
C ALA A 429 2.22 -12.54 -17.45
N ALA A 430 1.79 -11.30 -17.70
CA ALA A 430 1.35 -10.84 -19.01
C ALA A 430 2.49 -10.88 -20.04
N PHE A 431 3.69 -10.43 -19.67
CA PHE A 431 4.88 -10.56 -20.53
C PHE A 431 5.23 -12.02 -20.85
N ALA A 432 5.10 -12.93 -19.89
CA ALA A 432 5.29 -14.36 -20.11
C ALA A 432 4.24 -14.90 -21.10
N ALA A 433 2.98 -14.51 -20.98
CA ALA A 433 1.93 -14.87 -21.93
C ALA A 433 2.25 -14.34 -23.33
N TRP A 434 2.66 -13.08 -23.43
CA TRP A 434 3.01 -12.41 -24.68
C TRP A 434 4.18 -13.12 -25.37
N VAL A 435 5.29 -13.37 -24.67
CA VAL A 435 6.44 -14.10 -25.22
C VAL A 435 6.04 -15.52 -25.68
N ALA A 436 5.16 -16.20 -24.93
CA ALA A 436 4.75 -17.56 -25.25
C ALA A 436 3.90 -17.71 -26.52
N GLU A 437 3.40 -16.62 -27.11
CA GLU A 437 2.61 -16.66 -28.35
C GLU A 437 3.43 -17.25 -29.52
N ASP A 438 4.74 -17.01 -29.57
CA ASP A 438 5.64 -17.49 -30.64
C ASP A 438 6.90 -18.22 -30.13
N GLU A 439 7.38 -17.92 -28.93
CA GLU A 439 8.64 -18.42 -28.40
C GLU A 439 8.47 -19.23 -27.11
N LYS A 440 9.38 -20.18 -26.83
CA LYS A 440 9.42 -20.87 -25.53
C LYS A 440 10.03 -19.92 -24.48
N LEU A 441 9.43 -19.84 -23.29
CA LEU A 441 9.96 -19.03 -22.20
C LEU A 441 11.34 -19.53 -21.75
N ARG A 442 12.26 -18.59 -21.58
CA ARG A 442 13.47 -18.80 -20.80
C ARG A 442 13.10 -18.92 -19.32
N THR A 443 13.74 -19.86 -18.62
CA THR A 443 13.46 -20.17 -17.22
C THR A 443 14.35 -19.39 -16.25
N ASN A 444 15.14 -18.43 -16.72
CA ASN A 444 15.91 -17.51 -15.86
C ASN A 444 15.44 -16.06 -16.08
N ARG A 445 15.66 -15.21 -15.07
CA ARG A 445 15.15 -13.84 -15.03
C ARG A 445 15.69 -13.03 -16.21
N SER A 446 17.00 -13.03 -16.43
CA SER A 446 17.62 -12.28 -17.54
C SER A 446 17.16 -12.74 -18.92
N GLY A 447 16.96 -14.04 -19.12
CA GLY A 447 16.48 -14.60 -20.38
C GLY A 447 15.03 -14.21 -20.68
N LEU A 448 14.15 -14.20 -19.68
CA LEU A 448 12.77 -13.73 -19.84
C LEU A 448 12.75 -12.26 -20.26
N TYR A 449 13.50 -11.40 -19.54
CA TYR A 449 13.55 -9.97 -19.85
C TYR A 449 14.17 -9.69 -21.21
N ARG A 450 15.19 -10.44 -21.62
CA ARG A 450 15.74 -10.37 -22.98
C ARG A 450 14.67 -10.67 -24.03
N GLN A 451 13.89 -11.72 -23.86
CA GLN A 451 12.79 -12.04 -24.79
C GLN A 451 11.74 -10.93 -24.84
N VAL A 452 11.38 -10.35 -23.69
CA VAL A 452 10.41 -9.24 -23.59
C VAL A 452 10.93 -7.98 -24.29
N VAL A 453 12.15 -7.55 -23.97
CA VAL A 453 12.77 -6.36 -24.55
C VAL A 453 13.00 -6.53 -26.05
N ASP A 454 13.53 -7.66 -26.51
CA ASP A 454 13.70 -7.95 -27.94
C ASP A 454 12.36 -7.98 -28.68
N ARG A 455 11.26 -8.33 -28.00
CA ARG A 455 9.92 -8.31 -28.59
C ARG A 455 9.38 -6.89 -28.74
N PHE A 456 9.59 -5.99 -27.76
CA PHE A 456 9.25 -4.56 -27.90
C PHE A 456 9.88 -3.93 -29.15
N TYR A 457 11.12 -4.31 -29.50
CA TYR A 457 11.78 -3.81 -30.71
C TYR A 457 11.27 -4.43 -32.01
N ARG A 458 10.64 -5.62 -31.97
CA ARG A 458 10.13 -6.35 -33.14
C ARG A 458 8.65 -6.08 -33.40
N LEU A 459 7.87 -5.91 -32.36
CA LEU A 459 6.42 -5.83 -32.39
C LEU A 459 5.95 -4.68 -31.49
N GLY A 460 5.05 -3.84 -31.99
CA GLY A 460 4.29 -2.95 -31.13
C GLY A 460 3.39 -3.79 -30.22
N TRP A 461 3.48 -3.56 -28.91
CA TRP A 461 2.79 -4.40 -27.94
C TRP A 461 1.34 -3.96 -27.67
N LYS A 462 0.99 -2.69 -27.94
CA LYS A 462 -0.38 -2.15 -27.87
C LYS A 462 -1.15 -2.52 -29.14
N ARG A 463 -2.29 -3.21 -29.03
CA ARG A 463 -3.29 -3.31 -30.13
C ARG A 463 -3.79 -1.89 -30.48
N GLY A 464 -4.27 -1.67 -31.70
CA GLY A 464 -4.85 -0.39 -32.16
C GLY A 464 -3.88 0.79 -32.36
N SER A 465 -2.69 0.79 -31.75
CA SER A 465 -1.66 1.82 -31.98
C SER A 465 -1.12 1.74 -33.41
N PRO A 466 -0.76 2.86 -34.05
CA PRO A 466 -0.10 2.83 -35.36
C PRO A 466 1.16 1.98 -35.20
N ALA A 467 1.15 0.82 -35.85
CA ALA A 467 2.25 -0.12 -35.74
C ALA A 467 3.56 0.59 -36.14
N PRO A 468 4.72 0.20 -35.57
CA PRO A 468 5.98 0.75 -36.02
C PRO A 468 6.04 0.72 -37.55
N SER A 469 6.46 1.82 -38.16
CA SER A 469 6.56 1.92 -39.62
C SER A 469 7.15 0.61 -40.15
N PRO A 470 6.63 0.05 -41.25
CA PRO A 470 7.18 -1.18 -41.85
C PRO A 470 8.71 -1.15 -41.99
N VAL A 471 9.27 0.05 -42.13
CA VAL A 471 10.71 0.36 -42.14
C VAL A 471 11.42 -0.07 -40.84
N VAL A 472 10.92 0.29 -39.64
CA VAL A 472 11.57 -0.07 -38.36
C VAL A 472 11.46 -1.58 -38.09
N ARG A 473 10.34 -2.21 -38.47
CA ARG A 473 10.13 -3.66 -38.32
C ARG A 473 10.98 -4.50 -39.28
N GLN A 474 11.40 -3.96 -40.41
CA GLN A 474 12.19 -4.70 -41.41
C GLN A 474 13.68 -4.32 -41.40
N ASP A 475 14.04 -3.15 -40.88
CA ASP A 475 15.42 -2.67 -40.81
C ASP A 475 16.09 -3.05 -39.47
N ALA A 476 16.99 -4.03 -39.54
CA ALA A 476 17.76 -4.48 -38.38
C ALA A 476 18.77 -3.44 -37.87
N ALA A 477 19.32 -2.60 -38.75
CA ALA A 477 20.27 -1.56 -38.36
C ALA A 477 19.56 -0.45 -37.59
N LEU A 478 18.38 -0.03 -38.07
CA LEU A 478 17.57 0.96 -37.38
C LEU A 478 17.14 0.49 -35.98
N ARG A 479 16.72 -0.77 -35.83
CA ARG A 479 16.43 -1.34 -34.50
C ARG A 479 17.64 -1.33 -33.57
N ALA A 480 18.83 -1.64 -34.08
CA ALA A 480 20.06 -1.57 -33.29
C ALA A 480 20.35 -0.13 -32.83
N SER A 481 20.09 0.88 -33.66
CA SER A 481 20.20 2.29 -33.26
C SER A 481 19.23 2.68 -32.15
N TYR A 482 17.95 2.28 -32.21
CA TYR A 482 16.99 2.52 -31.10
C TYR A 482 17.39 1.79 -29.84
N ARG A 483 17.89 0.55 -29.95
CA ARG A 483 18.38 -0.21 -28.80
C ARG A 483 19.53 0.51 -28.10
N ALA A 484 20.50 1.01 -28.87
CA ALA A 484 21.60 1.81 -28.35
C ALA A 484 21.10 3.13 -27.71
N ALA A 485 20.18 3.84 -28.37
CA ALA A 485 19.61 5.08 -27.84
C ALA A 485 18.85 4.89 -26.53
N PHE A 486 18.03 3.84 -26.43
CA PHE A 486 17.33 3.50 -25.19
C PHE A 486 18.30 3.02 -24.11
N ALA A 487 19.39 2.34 -24.46
CA ALA A 487 20.46 2.01 -23.50
C ALA A 487 21.17 3.26 -22.98
N GLU A 488 21.45 4.25 -23.83
CA GLU A 488 21.99 5.55 -23.40
C GLU A 488 21.01 6.32 -22.51
N LEU A 489 19.71 6.31 -22.84
CA LEU A 489 18.68 6.91 -21.99
C LEU A 489 18.59 6.21 -20.63
N ALA A 490 18.56 4.88 -20.62
CA ALA A 490 18.55 4.08 -19.39
C ALA A 490 19.75 4.43 -18.51
N TRP A 491 20.93 4.48 -19.11
CA TRP A 491 22.17 4.83 -18.45
C TRP A 491 22.15 6.26 -17.89
N HIS A 492 21.72 7.23 -18.70
CA HIS A 492 21.59 8.63 -18.31
C HIS A 492 20.64 8.78 -17.11
N MET A 493 19.53 8.05 -17.10
CA MET A 493 18.58 8.02 -16.00
C MET A 493 19.15 7.37 -14.74
N ALA A 494 19.98 6.34 -14.86
CA ALA A 494 20.57 5.61 -13.72
C ALA A 494 21.75 6.34 -13.06
N THR A 495 22.45 7.22 -13.79
CA THR A 495 23.73 7.82 -13.33
C THR A 495 23.67 9.34 -13.16
N SER A 496 22.82 10.05 -13.89
CA SER A 496 22.79 11.51 -13.84
C SER A 496 22.24 12.02 -12.52
N GLY A 497 22.96 12.97 -11.91
CA GLY A 497 22.59 13.55 -10.62
C GLY A 497 22.95 12.69 -9.41
N GLY A 498 23.67 11.58 -9.60
CA GLY A 498 24.17 10.73 -8.51
C GLY A 498 23.11 9.86 -7.83
N ILE A 499 21.89 9.79 -8.39
CA ILE A 499 20.79 8.94 -7.94
C ILE A 499 20.09 8.28 -9.13
N TRP A 500 19.50 7.11 -8.90
CA TRP A 500 18.71 6.42 -9.92
C TRP A 500 17.37 7.15 -10.14
N ARG A 501 17.11 7.61 -11.37
CA ARG A 501 15.84 8.28 -11.74
C ARG A 501 14.95 7.34 -12.54
N ASP A 502 13.71 7.14 -12.10
CA ASP A 502 12.75 6.26 -12.81
C ASP A 502 12.02 6.96 -13.97
N ALA A 503 12.06 8.31 -14.01
CA ALA A 503 11.55 9.12 -15.10
C ALA A 503 12.34 10.44 -15.23
N VAL A 504 12.20 11.09 -16.38
CA VAL A 504 12.81 12.40 -16.70
C VAL A 504 11.81 13.30 -17.43
N PRO A 505 11.95 14.63 -17.36
CA PRO A 505 11.13 15.56 -18.14
C PRO A 505 11.13 15.21 -19.64
N LEU A 506 10.00 15.42 -20.32
CA LEU A 506 9.84 15.10 -21.75
C LEU A 506 10.97 15.68 -22.62
N LEU A 507 11.34 16.94 -22.36
CA LEU A 507 12.41 17.64 -23.08
C LEU A 507 13.79 17.03 -22.82
N GLU A 508 14.06 16.59 -21.59
CA GLU A 508 15.30 15.90 -21.25
C GLU A 508 15.37 14.56 -21.97
N CYS A 509 14.28 13.77 -21.95
CA CYS A 509 14.15 12.50 -22.67
C CYS A 509 14.43 12.68 -24.17
N GLU A 510 13.75 13.65 -24.80
CA GLU A 510 13.92 13.94 -26.23
C GLU A 510 15.36 14.36 -26.55
N SER A 511 15.99 15.19 -25.70
CA SER A 511 17.38 15.62 -25.89
C SER A 511 18.39 14.46 -25.86
N VAL A 512 18.15 13.45 -25.02
CA VAL A 512 19.02 12.27 -24.92
C VAL A 512 18.84 11.41 -26.17
N LEU A 513 17.60 11.11 -26.55
CA LEU A 513 17.30 10.30 -27.74
C LEU A 513 17.79 10.96 -29.05
N GLN A 514 17.73 12.29 -29.15
CA GLN A 514 18.25 13.03 -30.30
C GLN A 514 19.76 12.94 -30.45
N ARG A 515 20.53 12.79 -29.35
CA ARG A 515 21.99 12.63 -29.44
C ARG A 515 22.38 11.34 -30.15
N SER A 516 21.67 10.25 -29.90
CA SER A 516 21.98 8.93 -30.47
C SER A 516 21.28 8.67 -31.81
N LEU A 517 20.08 9.21 -32.02
CA LEU A 517 19.25 8.96 -33.22
C LEU A 517 19.25 10.13 -34.24
N GLY A 518 19.92 11.23 -33.93
CA GLY A 518 19.89 12.47 -34.72
C GLY A 518 18.59 13.26 -34.59
N THR A 519 18.54 14.42 -35.27
CA THR A 519 17.36 15.29 -35.29
C THR A 519 16.22 14.69 -36.11
N ALA A 520 15.01 14.68 -35.54
CA ALA A 520 13.81 14.25 -36.25
C ALA A 520 13.30 15.34 -37.21
N SER A 521 12.60 14.95 -38.29
CA SER A 521 11.85 15.89 -39.12
C SER A 521 10.59 16.36 -38.38
N ALA A 522 10.26 17.64 -38.40
CA ALA A 522 8.96 18.09 -37.88
C ALA A 522 7.82 17.40 -38.67
N PRO A 523 6.85 16.70 -38.02
CA PRO A 523 6.45 16.76 -36.61
C PRO A 523 6.78 15.52 -35.74
N TYR A 524 7.84 14.76 -36.05
CA TYR A 524 8.16 13.49 -35.38
C TYR A 524 8.97 13.70 -34.07
N SER A 525 8.51 13.17 -32.94
CA SER A 525 9.28 13.11 -31.67
C SER A 525 9.79 11.69 -31.44
N ARG A 526 11.07 11.57 -31.03
CA ARG A 526 11.68 10.27 -30.70
C ARG A 526 11.13 9.71 -29.40
N THR A 527 10.81 10.58 -28.45
CA THR A 527 10.18 10.18 -27.19
C THR A 527 8.80 9.56 -27.43
N PHE A 528 7.96 10.22 -28.26
CA PHE A 528 6.65 9.66 -28.60
C PHE A 528 6.73 8.40 -29.46
N GLU A 529 7.82 8.17 -30.19
CA GLU A 529 8.08 6.88 -30.83
C GLU A 529 8.36 5.79 -29.78
N GLY A 530 9.18 6.08 -28.76
CA GLY A 530 9.38 5.20 -27.60
C GLY A 530 8.08 4.86 -26.86
N VAL A 531 7.18 5.84 -26.71
CA VAL A 531 5.89 5.70 -26.01
C VAL A 531 4.81 5.02 -26.85
N ARG A 532 4.55 5.50 -28.07
CA ARG A 532 3.42 5.06 -28.89
C ARG A 532 3.76 3.89 -29.81
N THR A 533 5.01 3.82 -30.27
CA THR A 533 5.44 2.83 -31.27
C THR A 533 6.06 1.59 -30.62
N PHE A 534 7.09 1.78 -29.80
CA PHE A 534 7.71 0.67 -29.07
C PHE A 534 6.89 0.32 -27.83
N GLY A 535 6.38 1.31 -27.10
CA GLY A 535 5.66 1.11 -25.84
C GLY A 535 6.56 0.67 -24.69
N VAL A 536 7.87 0.89 -24.80
CA VAL A 536 8.86 0.63 -23.74
C VAL A 536 8.95 1.80 -22.75
N LEU A 537 8.53 2.99 -23.19
CA LEU A 537 8.39 4.19 -22.37
C LEU A 537 6.92 4.51 -22.12
N ILE A 538 6.62 5.17 -21.00
CA ILE A 538 5.28 5.62 -20.62
C ILE A 538 5.34 7.06 -20.06
N PRO A 539 4.35 7.92 -20.37
CA PRO A 539 4.18 9.18 -19.68
C PRO A 539 3.64 8.91 -18.26
N TRP A 540 4.11 9.66 -17.28
CA TRP A 540 3.63 9.63 -15.89
C TRP A 540 2.56 10.72 -15.71
N GLY A 541 1.44 10.53 -16.39
CA GLY A 541 0.33 11.49 -16.47
C GLY A 541 -0.40 11.48 -17.81
N SER A 542 -1.53 12.19 -17.87
CA SER A 542 -2.40 12.32 -19.04
C SER A 542 -2.01 13.48 -19.99
N ASP A 543 -1.14 14.39 -19.55
CA ASP A 543 -0.68 15.56 -20.32
C ASP A 543 0.41 15.19 -21.37
N GLU A 544 0.41 15.87 -22.51
CA GLU A 544 1.45 15.75 -23.54
C GLU A 544 2.83 16.23 -23.03
N ALA A 545 2.87 17.07 -22.00
CA ALA A 545 4.10 17.54 -21.35
C ALA A 545 4.60 16.65 -20.20
N ALA A 546 3.89 15.56 -19.87
CA ALA A 546 4.20 14.73 -18.72
C ALA A 546 5.64 14.15 -18.76
N PRO A 547 6.30 13.98 -17.60
CA PRO A 547 7.57 13.25 -17.52
C PRO A 547 7.44 11.83 -18.07
N VAL A 548 8.53 11.32 -18.62
CA VAL A 548 8.56 10.02 -19.28
C VAL A 548 9.47 9.07 -18.53
N GLY A 549 8.96 7.88 -18.24
CA GLY A 549 9.70 6.80 -17.60
C GLY A 549 9.58 5.49 -18.38
N TRP A 550 10.18 4.44 -17.83
CA TRP A 550 10.10 3.10 -18.40
C TRP A 550 8.78 2.42 -18.04
N ILE A 551 8.27 1.56 -18.92
CA ILE A 551 7.05 0.77 -18.68
C ILE A 551 7.10 -0.02 -17.36
N HIS A 552 8.31 -0.39 -16.93
CA HIS A 552 8.55 -1.01 -15.64
C HIS A 552 9.99 -0.77 -15.18
N ARG A 553 10.20 -0.57 -13.87
CA ARG A 553 11.53 -0.34 -13.29
C ARG A 553 12.54 -1.44 -13.62
N THR A 554 12.12 -2.70 -13.60
CA THR A 554 13.04 -3.81 -13.95
C THR A 554 13.36 -3.88 -15.44
N VAL A 555 12.56 -3.26 -16.33
CA VAL A 555 12.92 -3.08 -17.74
C VAL A 555 14.02 -2.02 -17.85
N HIS A 556 13.91 -0.91 -17.12
CA HIS A 556 15.00 0.07 -16.99
C HIS A 556 16.29 -0.59 -16.48
N GLN A 557 16.21 -1.33 -15.38
CA GLN A 557 17.36 -2.05 -14.80
C GLN A 557 17.97 -3.08 -15.75
N PHE A 558 17.13 -3.81 -16.50
CA PHE A 558 17.61 -4.75 -17.51
C PHE A 558 18.36 -4.02 -18.63
N VAL A 559 17.84 -2.91 -19.14
CA VAL A 559 18.49 -2.15 -20.21
C VAL A 559 19.80 -1.49 -19.72
N VAL A 560 19.85 -1.04 -18.45
CA VAL A 560 21.11 -0.63 -17.81
C VAL A 560 22.10 -1.80 -17.75
N ALA A 561 21.64 -3.01 -17.45
CA ALA A 561 22.48 -4.20 -17.45
C ALA A 561 23.05 -4.52 -18.84
N GLU A 562 22.28 -4.28 -19.91
CA GLU A 562 22.79 -4.41 -21.28
C GLU A 562 23.87 -3.39 -21.59
N TYR A 563 23.72 -2.16 -21.10
CA TYR A 563 24.74 -1.12 -21.22
C TYR A 563 26.01 -1.49 -20.43
N LEU A 564 25.88 -2.02 -19.22
CA LEU A 564 27.01 -2.50 -18.41
C LEU A 564 27.88 -3.51 -19.17
N LEU A 565 27.26 -4.45 -19.90
CA LEU A 565 27.98 -5.44 -20.70
C LEU A 565 28.77 -4.85 -21.88
N THR A 566 28.55 -3.58 -22.22
CA THR A 566 29.32 -2.86 -23.25
C THR A 566 30.54 -2.11 -22.72
N LEU A 567 30.64 -1.96 -21.39
CA LEU A 567 31.71 -1.20 -20.75
C LEU A 567 33.00 -2.03 -20.62
N PRO A 568 34.18 -1.40 -20.72
CA PRO A 568 35.46 -2.06 -20.43
C PRO A 568 35.64 -2.29 -18.92
N GLY A 569 36.42 -3.32 -18.56
CA GLY A 569 36.63 -3.75 -17.16
C GLY A 569 37.05 -2.65 -16.18
N GLU A 570 37.96 -1.75 -16.58
CA GLU A 570 38.41 -0.63 -15.73
C GLU A 570 37.27 0.35 -15.38
N GLN A 571 36.39 0.64 -16.34
CA GLN A 571 35.23 1.51 -16.11
C GLN A 571 34.15 0.80 -15.29
N LEU A 572 34.01 -0.52 -15.46
CA LEU A 572 33.11 -1.33 -14.64
C LEU A 572 33.55 -1.33 -13.18
N GLU A 573 34.84 -1.54 -12.91
CA GLU A 573 35.37 -1.52 -11.55
C GLU A 573 35.09 -0.18 -10.87
N GLU A 574 35.51 0.94 -11.48
CA GLU A 574 35.26 2.30 -10.96
C GLU A 574 33.76 2.56 -10.69
N LEU A 575 32.90 2.08 -11.57
CA LEU A 575 31.46 2.31 -11.46
C LEU A 575 30.81 1.46 -10.37
N LEU A 576 31.14 0.17 -10.29
CA LEU A 576 30.61 -0.71 -9.26
C LEU A 576 31.10 -0.25 -7.88
N ASP A 577 32.33 0.26 -7.81
CA ASP A 577 32.92 0.90 -6.65
C ASP A 577 32.15 2.16 -6.22
N THR A 578 31.73 2.97 -7.20
CA THR A 578 31.08 4.27 -6.96
C THR A 578 29.57 4.16 -6.70
N TYR A 579 28.84 3.35 -7.46
CA TYR A 579 27.38 3.36 -7.47
C TYR A 579 26.74 2.08 -6.94
N ALA A 580 27.28 0.91 -7.30
CA ALA A 580 26.56 -0.36 -7.07
C ALA A 580 26.60 -0.85 -5.62
N TRP A 581 27.60 -0.44 -4.85
CA TRP A 581 27.65 -0.73 -3.41
C TRP A 581 26.50 -0.08 -2.63
N PHE A 582 26.18 1.17 -2.98
CA PHE A 582 25.33 2.01 -2.15
C PHE A 582 23.87 1.99 -2.59
N HIS A 583 23.58 1.55 -3.80
CA HIS A 583 22.27 1.69 -4.40
C HIS A 583 21.60 0.33 -4.64
N PRO A 584 20.52 -0.01 -3.90
CA PRO A 584 19.81 -1.27 -4.09
C PRO A 584 19.21 -1.39 -5.50
N GLU A 585 19.02 -0.26 -6.19
CA GLU A 585 18.57 -0.21 -7.57
C GLU A 585 19.54 -0.91 -8.55
N TRP A 586 20.84 -0.89 -8.23
CA TRP A 586 21.89 -1.53 -9.02
C TRP A 586 22.00 -3.02 -8.75
N ALA A 587 21.52 -3.53 -7.60
CA ALA A 587 21.56 -4.96 -7.32
C ALA A 587 20.81 -5.77 -8.38
N ALA A 588 19.64 -5.30 -8.81
CA ALA A 588 18.87 -5.94 -9.87
C ALA A 588 19.51 -5.77 -11.27
N ALA A 589 20.13 -4.62 -11.55
CA ALA A 589 20.86 -4.43 -12.81
C ALA A 589 22.10 -5.35 -12.88
N LEU A 590 22.82 -5.52 -11.77
CA LEU A 590 23.93 -6.45 -11.64
C LEU A 590 23.47 -7.90 -11.76
N ASP A 591 22.39 -8.28 -11.08
CA ASP A 591 21.74 -9.59 -11.21
C ASP A 591 21.46 -9.92 -12.69
N PHE A 592 20.84 -8.97 -13.41
CA PHE A 592 20.62 -9.11 -14.84
C PHE A 592 21.92 -9.26 -15.64
N ALA A 593 22.91 -8.40 -15.39
CA ALA A 593 24.18 -8.38 -16.12
C ALA A 593 24.94 -9.69 -15.93
N LEU A 594 25.07 -10.17 -14.69
CA LEU A 594 25.73 -11.43 -14.35
C LEU A 594 25.04 -12.64 -15.00
N GLY A 595 23.70 -12.67 -15.05
CA GLY A 595 22.96 -13.72 -15.73
C GLY A 595 23.06 -13.68 -17.26
N MET A 596 23.54 -12.57 -17.83
CA MET A 596 23.72 -12.36 -19.27
C MET A 596 25.17 -12.43 -19.72
N ASP A 597 26.12 -12.26 -18.80
CA ASP A 597 27.54 -12.16 -19.10
C ASP A 597 28.06 -13.48 -19.66
N SER A 598 28.80 -13.37 -20.76
CA SER A 598 29.43 -14.48 -21.45
C SER A 598 30.92 -14.26 -21.65
N ALA A 599 31.46 -13.13 -21.17
CA ALA A 599 32.87 -12.79 -21.27
C ALA A 599 33.70 -13.54 -20.21
N PRO A 600 34.73 -14.32 -20.62
CA PRO A 600 35.53 -15.09 -19.68
C PRO A 600 36.56 -14.25 -18.88
N ALA A 601 36.89 -13.02 -19.31
CA ALA A 601 37.80 -12.12 -18.60
C ALA A 601 37.49 -10.63 -18.90
N GLY A 602 37.51 -9.79 -17.86
CA GLY A 602 37.24 -8.34 -17.96
C GLY A 602 35.75 -7.98 -18.11
N GLY A 603 34.84 -8.96 -18.01
CA GLY A 603 33.40 -8.78 -17.97
C GLY A 603 32.87 -8.53 -16.55
N VAL A 604 31.57 -8.24 -16.46
CA VAL A 604 30.87 -7.93 -15.19
C VAL A 604 31.07 -9.06 -14.17
N THR A 605 30.97 -10.33 -14.59
CA THR A 605 31.16 -11.47 -13.69
C THR A 605 32.56 -11.51 -13.10
N SER A 606 33.62 -11.31 -13.91
CA SER A 606 34.99 -11.31 -13.38
C SER A 606 35.25 -10.13 -12.45
N VAL A 607 34.73 -8.93 -12.75
CA VAL A 607 34.92 -7.75 -11.90
C VAL A 607 34.20 -7.94 -10.56
N VAL A 608 32.97 -8.44 -10.55
CA VAL A 608 32.25 -8.72 -9.30
C VAL A 608 32.93 -9.84 -8.49
N GLN A 609 33.46 -10.88 -9.15
CA GLN A 609 34.24 -11.93 -8.48
C GLN A 609 35.50 -11.37 -7.83
N GLN A 610 36.22 -10.48 -8.51
CA GLN A 610 37.41 -9.80 -7.97
C GLN A 610 37.05 -8.96 -6.73
N LEU A 611 35.99 -8.15 -6.82
CA LEU A 611 35.48 -7.34 -5.71
C LEU A 611 35.05 -8.19 -4.50
N CYS A 612 34.55 -9.42 -4.74
CA CYS A 612 34.31 -10.39 -3.67
C CYS A 612 35.63 -10.88 -3.07
N SER A 613 36.57 -11.35 -3.91
CA SER A 613 37.79 -12.04 -3.47
C SER A 613 38.82 -11.15 -2.78
N ASP A 614 38.83 -9.85 -3.06
CA ASP A 614 39.81 -8.90 -2.51
C ASP A 614 39.64 -8.65 -1.00
N GLY A 615 38.61 -9.23 -0.38
CA GLY A 615 38.37 -9.13 1.06
C GLY A 615 37.81 -7.77 1.48
N GLU A 616 37.44 -6.93 0.52
CA GLU A 616 36.84 -5.62 0.70
C GLU A 616 35.30 -5.64 0.51
N ASP A 617 34.70 -6.83 0.44
CA ASP A 617 33.25 -7.00 0.37
C ASP A 617 32.57 -6.70 1.72
N ALA A 618 32.25 -5.42 1.91
CA ALA A 618 31.63 -4.89 3.12
C ALA A 618 30.26 -5.55 3.47
N LEU A 619 30.18 -6.25 4.59
CA LEU A 619 28.97 -7.01 4.96
C LEU A 619 28.57 -8.09 3.93
N GLY A 620 29.43 -8.49 2.99
CA GLY A 620 29.14 -9.54 2.00
C GLY A 620 28.14 -9.15 0.90
N TRP A 621 28.05 -7.87 0.52
CA TRP A 621 27.09 -7.39 -0.49
C TRP A 621 27.31 -7.98 -1.88
N PHE A 622 28.54 -7.96 -2.40
CA PHE A 622 28.81 -8.53 -3.73
C PHE A 622 28.68 -10.05 -3.70
N ALA A 623 29.04 -10.69 -2.58
CA ALA A 623 28.75 -12.09 -2.33
C ALA A 623 27.24 -12.37 -2.38
N MET A 624 26.37 -11.51 -1.83
CA MET A 624 24.90 -11.61 -1.94
C MET A 624 24.38 -11.42 -3.37
N VAL A 625 24.96 -10.50 -4.14
CA VAL A 625 24.58 -10.28 -5.55
C VAL A 625 25.01 -11.46 -6.42
N MET A 626 26.24 -11.97 -6.24
CA MET A 626 26.74 -13.19 -6.88
C MET A 626 25.87 -14.39 -6.52
N ALA A 627 25.57 -14.54 -5.23
CA ALA A 627 24.65 -15.52 -4.69
C ALA A 627 23.27 -15.51 -5.37
N SER A 628 22.78 -14.34 -5.76
CA SER A 628 21.47 -14.18 -6.36
C SER A 628 21.44 -14.45 -7.87
N SER A 629 22.56 -14.23 -8.58
CA SER A 629 22.55 -14.07 -10.04
C SER A 629 22.77 -15.32 -10.90
N ALA A 630 23.08 -16.48 -10.31
CA ALA A 630 23.15 -17.75 -11.04
C ALA A 630 23.90 -17.68 -12.39
N ALA A 631 25.08 -17.07 -12.42
CA ALA A 631 25.89 -16.95 -13.63
C ALA A 631 26.28 -18.36 -14.11
N GLY A 632 25.59 -18.83 -15.15
CA GLY A 632 25.69 -20.16 -15.75
C GLY A 632 26.95 -20.41 -16.58
N SER A 633 28.11 -19.93 -16.15
CA SER A 633 29.39 -20.23 -16.79
C SER A 633 30.29 -21.05 -15.85
N ARG A 634 30.64 -22.26 -16.30
CA ARG A 634 31.71 -23.07 -15.72
C ARG A 634 33.04 -22.34 -15.88
N SER A 635 33.37 -21.51 -14.90
CA SER A 635 34.72 -21.02 -14.73
C SER A 635 35.42 -21.92 -13.71
N THR A 636 36.40 -22.70 -14.15
CA THR A 636 37.38 -23.36 -13.26
C THR A 636 38.47 -22.37 -12.81
N ASN A 637 38.21 -21.06 -12.90
CA ASN A 637 39.17 -20.01 -12.54
C ASN A 637 39.36 -20.00 -11.01
N PRO A 638 40.59 -19.90 -10.48
CA PRO A 638 40.86 -19.71 -9.06
C PRO A 638 40.02 -18.62 -8.37
N GLU A 639 39.63 -17.55 -9.07
CA GLU A 639 38.75 -16.50 -8.55
C GLU A 639 37.36 -17.03 -8.15
N THR A 640 36.81 -17.99 -8.91
CA THR A 640 35.51 -18.62 -8.61
C THR A 640 35.60 -19.48 -7.35
N ALA A 641 36.67 -20.25 -7.18
CA ALA A 641 36.90 -21.05 -5.97
C ALA A 641 37.13 -20.19 -4.72
N ALA A 642 37.80 -19.03 -4.87
CA ALA A 642 37.99 -18.07 -3.79
C ALA A 642 36.67 -17.40 -3.37
N ALA A 643 35.82 -17.04 -4.35
CA ALA A 643 34.48 -16.50 -4.08
C ALA A 643 33.57 -17.53 -3.38
N ASP A 644 33.58 -18.79 -3.81
CA ASP A 644 32.82 -19.87 -3.19
C ASP A 644 33.25 -20.13 -1.73
N ASP A 645 34.56 -20.15 -1.46
CA ASP A 645 35.09 -20.25 -0.10
C ASP A 645 34.67 -19.06 0.77
N LEU A 646 34.75 -17.84 0.22
CA LEU A 646 34.32 -16.64 0.91
C LEU A 646 32.82 -16.66 1.22
N ILE A 647 31.96 -17.03 0.28
CA ILE A 647 30.50 -17.20 0.49
C ILE A 647 30.24 -18.19 1.62
N GLY A 648 30.93 -19.33 1.61
CA GLY A 648 30.84 -20.33 2.69
C GLY A 648 31.28 -19.78 4.05
N ARG A 649 32.36 -18.98 4.08
CA ARG A 649 32.84 -18.32 5.30
C ARG A 649 31.88 -17.24 5.80
N LEU A 650 31.33 -16.42 4.91
CA LEU A 650 30.33 -15.38 5.21
C LEU A 650 29.04 -16.00 5.77
N TYR A 651 28.58 -17.11 5.20
CA TYR A 651 27.44 -17.87 5.74
C TYR A 651 27.70 -18.38 7.16
N ARG A 652 28.84 -19.06 7.40
CA ARG A 652 29.22 -19.53 8.74
C ARG A 652 29.41 -18.39 9.74
N ALA A 653 29.79 -17.22 9.26
CA ALA A 653 29.93 -16.01 10.06
C ALA A 653 28.61 -15.25 10.30
N GLY A 654 27.50 -15.67 9.70
CA GLY A 654 26.19 -15.01 9.87
C GLY A 654 25.98 -13.77 8.99
N PHE A 655 26.85 -13.49 8.01
CA PHE A 655 26.61 -12.43 7.04
C PHE A 655 25.59 -12.83 5.96
N LEU A 656 25.45 -14.14 5.71
CA LEU A 656 24.49 -14.69 4.75
C LEU A 656 23.54 -15.64 5.46
N THR A 657 22.27 -15.57 5.09
CA THR A 657 21.22 -16.45 5.63
C THR A 657 21.16 -17.80 4.89
N ALA A 658 20.38 -18.76 5.42
CA ALA A 658 20.19 -20.06 4.77
C ALA A 658 19.50 -19.92 3.40
N THR A 659 18.57 -18.98 3.24
CA THR A 659 17.93 -18.71 1.95
C THR A 659 18.91 -18.14 0.94
N HIS A 660 19.77 -17.20 1.36
CA HIS A 660 20.82 -16.67 0.49
C HIS A 660 21.70 -17.81 -0.03
N LEU A 661 22.17 -18.69 0.85
CA LEU A 661 23.00 -19.85 0.49
C LEU A 661 22.26 -20.82 -0.46
N ALA A 662 21.01 -21.18 -0.14
CA ALA A 662 20.22 -22.11 -0.94
C ALA A 662 19.91 -21.56 -2.34
N ARG A 663 19.65 -20.25 -2.48
CA ARG A 663 19.44 -19.60 -3.79
C ARG A 663 20.69 -19.64 -4.68
N VAL A 664 21.88 -19.45 -4.10
CA VAL A 664 23.17 -19.60 -4.83
C VAL A 664 23.28 -20.99 -5.42
N LEU A 665 22.97 -21.98 -4.59
CA LEU A 665 23.33 -23.37 -4.86
C LEU A 665 22.24 -24.06 -5.71
N ALA A 666 20.97 -23.75 -5.51
CA ALA A 666 19.85 -24.28 -6.30
C ALA A 666 19.92 -23.87 -7.79
N LEU A 667 20.54 -22.72 -8.08
CA LEU A 667 20.63 -22.17 -9.43
C LEU A 667 21.97 -22.43 -10.13
N THR A 668 22.94 -22.97 -9.39
CA THR A 668 24.22 -23.39 -9.96
C THR A 668 24.12 -24.87 -10.33
N PRO A 669 24.20 -25.27 -11.61
CA PRO A 669 24.16 -26.68 -12.04
C PRO A 669 25.28 -27.58 -11.46
N LEU A 670 26.10 -27.05 -10.54
CA LEU A 670 27.32 -27.64 -9.97
C LEU A 670 27.28 -27.72 -8.43
N ALA A 671 26.26 -27.15 -7.76
CA ALA A 671 26.17 -27.33 -6.32
C ALA A 671 25.75 -28.77 -6.01
N ASP A 672 26.50 -29.41 -5.11
CA ASP A 672 26.10 -30.68 -4.55
C ASP A 672 24.89 -30.44 -3.65
N ALA A 673 23.70 -30.69 -4.21
CA ALA A 673 22.42 -30.55 -3.51
C ALA A 673 22.38 -31.34 -2.19
N VAL A 674 23.13 -32.45 -2.12
CA VAL A 674 23.26 -33.24 -0.88
C VAL A 674 24.07 -32.47 0.15
N LYS A 675 25.28 -32.01 -0.18
CA LYS A 675 26.11 -31.21 0.75
C LYS A 675 25.42 -29.92 1.18
N THR A 676 24.62 -29.32 0.30
CA THR A 676 23.88 -28.10 0.61
C THR A 676 22.76 -28.39 1.62
N ALA A 677 21.97 -29.43 1.36
CA ALA A 677 20.97 -29.88 2.32
C ALA A 677 21.61 -30.27 3.65
N GLU A 678 22.75 -30.97 3.64
CA GLU A 678 23.52 -31.33 4.84
C GLU A 678 24.01 -30.09 5.60
N LEU A 679 24.52 -29.06 4.92
CA LEU A 679 24.98 -27.82 5.55
C LEU A 679 23.83 -27.04 6.20
N VAL A 680 22.70 -26.90 5.49
CA VAL A 680 21.50 -26.23 6.02
C VAL A 680 20.92 -27.03 7.18
N HIS A 681 20.83 -28.35 7.04
CA HIS A 681 20.35 -29.28 8.06
C HIS A 681 21.22 -29.24 9.32
N ALA A 682 22.54 -29.43 9.20
CA ALA A 682 23.46 -29.43 10.34
C ALA A 682 23.43 -28.09 11.08
N SER A 683 23.35 -26.97 10.34
CA SER A 683 23.19 -25.65 10.95
C SER A 683 21.85 -25.51 11.68
N ALA A 684 20.76 -26.01 11.11
CA ALA A 684 19.43 -25.95 11.72
C ALA A 684 19.28 -26.92 12.92
N GLU A 685 19.94 -28.07 12.93
CA GLU A 685 20.00 -28.94 14.10
C GLU A 685 20.70 -28.28 15.29
N GLU A 686 21.77 -27.51 15.02
CA GLU A 686 22.53 -26.81 16.06
C GLU A 686 21.79 -25.56 16.59
N HIS A 687 21.03 -24.86 15.74
CA HIS A 687 20.46 -23.54 16.07
C HIS A 687 18.92 -23.49 16.09
N GLY A 688 18.24 -24.58 15.77
CA GLY A 688 16.78 -24.69 15.65
C GLY A 688 16.26 -24.52 14.21
N TYR A 689 15.16 -25.22 13.92
CA TYR A 689 14.47 -25.12 12.63
C TYR A 689 13.47 -23.96 12.62
N GLY A 690 13.85 -22.87 11.96
CA GLY A 690 12.93 -21.80 11.59
C GLY A 690 12.36 -21.98 10.18
N GLN A 691 11.34 -21.19 9.83
CA GLN A 691 10.74 -21.19 8.48
C GLN A 691 11.80 -21.00 7.38
N GLU A 692 12.80 -20.17 7.63
CA GLU A 692 13.85 -19.90 6.64
C GLU A 692 14.70 -21.14 6.33
N ALA A 693 15.03 -21.95 7.34
CA ALA A 693 15.74 -23.21 7.13
C ALA A 693 14.88 -24.21 6.36
N TRP A 694 13.58 -24.26 6.64
CA TRP A 694 12.63 -25.08 5.89
C TRP A 694 12.54 -24.67 4.43
N ASP A 695 12.39 -23.37 4.16
CA ASP A 695 12.34 -22.84 2.81
C ASP A 695 13.65 -23.15 2.07
N ALA A 696 14.81 -22.94 2.71
CA ALA A 696 16.12 -23.27 2.16
C ALA A 696 16.26 -24.76 1.80
N LEU A 697 15.80 -25.67 2.65
CA LEU A 697 15.77 -27.11 2.37
C LEU A 697 14.86 -27.42 1.18
N ALA A 698 13.71 -26.74 1.04
CA ALA A 698 12.83 -26.94 -0.10
C ALA A 698 13.54 -26.59 -1.42
N TRP A 699 14.45 -25.62 -1.42
CA TRP A 699 15.27 -25.24 -2.58
C TRP A 699 16.46 -26.17 -2.84
N CYS A 700 16.82 -27.07 -1.92
CA CYS A 700 17.93 -28.03 -2.08
C CYS A 700 17.58 -29.25 -2.95
N GLY A 701 16.50 -29.21 -3.72
CA GLY A 701 16.09 -30.31 -4.59
C GLY A 701 15.72 -31.58 -3.85
N ALA A 702 15.90 -32.75 -4.48
CA ALA A 702 15.44 -34.04 -3.94
C ALA A 702 15.93 -34.37 -2.51
N PRO A 703 17.20 -34.12 -2.13
CA PRO A 703 17.67 -34.36 -0.76
C PRO A 703 16.92 -33.54 0.30
N GLY A 704 16.71 -32.25 0.04
CA GLY A 704 16.00 -31.37 0.97
C GLY A 704 14.50 -31.68 1.06
N LEU A 705 13.86 -32.01 -0.08
CA LEU A 705 12.45 -32.45 -0.08
C LEU A 705 12.24 -33.77 0.67
N ALA A 706 13.20 -34.71 0.58
CA ALA A 706 13.15 -35.96 1.35
C ALA A 706 13.22 -35.69 2.85
N LEU A 707 14.12 -34.81 3.29
CA LEU A 707 14.23 -34.41 4.69
C LEU A 707 12.97 -33.70 5.19
N LEU A 708 12.41 -32.76 4.41
CA LEU A 708 11.16 -32.08 4.74
C LEU A 708 10.00 -33.07 4.88
N ARG A 709 9.87 -34.04 3.97
CA ARG A 709 8.84 -35.08 4.08
C ARG A 709 8.99 -35.89 5.37
N VAL A 710 10.22 -36.27 5.72
CA VAL A 710 10.49 -36.97 6.98
C VAL A 710 10.07 -36.10 8.16
N ALA A 711 10.51 -34.83 8.21
CA ALA A 711 10.15 -33.91 9.28
C ALA A 711 8.63 -33.78 9.45
N VAL A 712 7.88 -33.60 8.35
CA VAL A 712 6.41 -33.48 8.39
C VAL A 712 5.74 -34.77 8.90
N THR A 713 6.25 -35.94 8.51
CA THR A 713 5.57 -37.22 8.78
C THR A 713 5.98 -37.90 10.09
N THR A 714 7.14 -37.55 10.67
CA THR A 714 7.70 -38.26 11.83
C THR A 714 8.08 -37.38 13.02
N TRP A 715 8.28 -36.07 12.85
CA TRP A 715 8.71 -35.22 13.97
C TRP A 715 7.48 -34.64 14.70
N ASP A 716 7.51 -34.71 16.04
CA ASP A 716 6.46 -34.12 16.88
C ASP A 716 6.35 -32.61 16.67
N SER A 717 7.49 -31.93 16.47
CA SER A 717 7.59 -30.50 16.19
C SER A 717 8.28 -30.25 14.83
N ALA A 718 7.51 -29.77 13.87
CA ALA A 718 7.98 -29.40 12.53
C ALA A 718 7.18 -28.22 11.97
N ALA A 719 6.91 -27.22 12.82
CA ALA A 719 6.09 -26.06 12.47
C ALA A 719 6.59 -25.37 11.18
N GLY A 720 5.72 -25.30 10.16
CA GLY A 720 6.02 -24.64 8.89
C GLY A 720 6.81 -25.50 7.89
N ALA A 721 7.19 -26.73 8.24
CA ALA A 721 7.87 -27.65 7.34
C ALA A 721 6.95 -28.10 6.20
N ALA A 722 5.65 -28.34 6.48
CA ALA A 722 4.70 -28.72 5.44
C ALA A 722 4.42 -27.53 4.51
N LYS A 723 4.34 -26.31 5.06
CA LYS A 723 4.28 -25.07 4.27
C LYS A 723 5.48 -24.91 3.34
N ALA A 724 6.70 -25.13 3.82
CA ALA A 724 7.90 -25.06 2.98
C ALA A 724 7.91 -26.14 1.89
N LEU A 725 7.54 -27.38 2.26
CA LEU A 725 7.38 -28.48 1.33
C LEU A 725 6.33 -28.17 0.27
N HIS A 726 5.21 -27.53 0.65
CA HIS A 726 4.14 -27.13 -0.26
C HIS A 726 4.62 -26.09 -1.27
N GLY A 727 5.50 -25.17 -0.85
CA GLY A 727 6.11 -24.18 -1.73
C GLY A 727 6.82 -24.77 -2.95
N VAL A 728 7.34 -26.00 -2.85
CA VAL A 728 8.10 -26.70 -3.91
C VAL A 728 7.43 -27.97 -4.44
N ALA A 729 6.62 -28.66 -3.62
CA ALA A 729 5.95 -29.90 -3.99
C ALA A 729 4.57 -29.99 -3.30
N PRO A 730 3.56 -29.22 -3.75
CA PRO A 730 2.22 -29.16 -3.13
C PRO A 730 1.60 -30.54 -2.90
N GLY A 731 1.59 -31.39 -3.92
CA GLY A 731 1.03 -32.74 -3.81
C GLY A 731 1.76 -33.62 -2.80
N LEU A 732 3.08 -33.48 -2.67
CA LEU A 732 3.85 -34.22 -1.66
C LEU A 732 3.59 -33.68 -0.25
N ALA A 733 3.40 -32.37 -0.11
CA ALA A 733 3.05 -31.74 1.17
C ALA A 733 1.67 -32.17 1.66
N VAL A 734 0.67 -32.19 0.77
CA VAL A 734 -0.68 -32.68 1.10
C VAL A 734 -0.62 -34.15 1.51
N GLN A 735 0.06 -35.02 0.75
CA GLN A 735 0.25 -36.43 1.13
C GLN A 735 0.95 -36.59 2.49
N ALA A 736 2.01 -35.82 2.74
CA ALA A 736 2.72 -35.85 4.01
C ALA A 736 1.85 -35.34 5.17
N MET A 737 0.98 -34.36 4.94
CA MET A 737 0.03 -33.87 5.93
C MET A 737 -1.08 -34.89 6.22
N GLU A 738 -1.58 -35.58 5.19
CA GLU A 738 -2.53 -36.69 5.37
C GLU A 738 -1.92 -37.82 6.21
N GLU A 739 -0.66 -38.18 5.96
CA GLU A 739 0.10 -39.15 6.78
C GLU A 739 0.31 -38.64 8.21
N ARG A 740 0.62 -37.35 8.39
CA ARG A 740 0.78 -36.72 9.72
C ARG A 740 -0.51 -36.81 10.54
N ILE A 741 -1.65 -36.47 9.94
CA ILE A 741 -2.98 -36.56 10.56
C ILE A 741 -3.34 -38.01 10.87
N ALA A 742 -3.06 -38.95 9.96
CA ALA A 742 -3.30 -40.38 10.17
C ALA A 742 -2.46 -40.96 11.32
N ASN A 743 -1.26 -40.41 11.55
CA ASN A 743 -0.37 -40.77 12.66
C ASN A 743 -0.72 -40.04 13.98
N SER A 744 -1.79 -39.24 14.01
CA SER A 744 -2.20 -38.43 15.17
C SER A 744 -1.10 -37.47 15.68
N LEU A 745 -0.24 -37.00 14.77
CA LEU A 745 0.79 -36.02 15.11
C LEU A 745 0.18 -34.60 15.14
N PRO A 746 0.62 -33.70 16.06
CA PRO A 746 0.07 -32.35 16.17
C PRO A 746 0.24 -31.53 14.89
N VAL A 747 -0.78 -30.79 14.45
CA VAL A 747 -0.68 -29.92 13.27
C VAL A 747 -0.50 -28.47 13.72
N ASP A 748 0.57 -27.82 13.24
CA ASP A 748 0.90 -26.46 13.62
C ASP A 748 0.10 -25.42 12.78
N PRO A 749 -0.35 -24.29 13.36
CA PRO A 749 -1.00 -23.22 12.60
C PRO A 749 -0.22 -22.71 11.38
N ALA A 750 1.12 -22.79 11.41
CA ALA A 750 1.97 -22.40 10.29
C ALA A 750 1.69 -23.21 9.01
N ASP A 751 1.15 -24.43 9.15
CA ASP A 751 0.88 -25.35 8.04
C ASP A 751 -0.58 -25.30 7.55
N ARG A 752 -1.39 -24.36 8.04
CA ARG A 752 -2.83 -24.19 7.68
C ARG A 752 -3.11 -24.14 6.17
N LEU A 753 -2.17 -23.62 5.38
CA LEU A 753 -2.31 -23.54 3.92
C LEU A 753 -2.38 -24.93 3.28
N VAL A 754 -1.64 -25.90 3.82
CA VAL A 754 -1.66 -27.29 3.35
C VAL A 754 -2.93 -28.00 3.79
N VAL A 755 -3.42 -27.69 5.00
CA VAL A 755 -4.68 -28.24 5.55
C VAL A 755 -5.89 -27.86 4.69
N ARG A 756 -5.90 -26.66 4.09
CA ARG A 756 -6.96 -26.21 3.17
C ARG A 756 -7.06 -27.04 1.88
N GLU A 757 -5.99 -27.73 1.49
CA GLU A 757 -5.94 -28.53 0.27
C GLU A 757 -6.23 -30.03 0.51
N LEU A 758 -6.57 -30.42 1.74
CA LEU A 758 -6.91 -31.80 2.07
C LEU A 758 -8.15 -32.28 1.31
N GLY A 759 -8.11 -33.53 0.86
CA GLY A 759 -9.21 -34.12 0.10
C GLY A 759 -10.50 -34.30 0.92
N PRO A 760 -11.67 -34.37 0.26
CA PRO A 760 -12.98 -34.49 0.93
C PRO A 760 -13.13 -35.77 1.78
N THR A 761 -12.34 -36.80 1.51
CA THR A 761 -12.32 -38.02 2.33
C THR A 761 -11.71 -37.76 3.70
N VAL A 762 -10.62 -37.00 3.77
CA VAL A 762 -9.93 -36.65 5.03
C VAL A 762 -10.77 -35.67 5.83
N VAL A 763 -11.37 -34.67 5.17
CA VAL A 763 -12.29 -33.71 5.82
C VAL A 763 -13.45 -34.44 6.50
N ARG A 764 -14.09 -35.41 5.83
CA ARG A 764 -15.17 -36.21 6.44
C ARG A 764 -14.71 -37.07 7.62
N ALA A 765 -13.48 -37.58 7.59
CA ALA A 765 -12.89 -38.28 8.72
C ALA A 765 -12.67 -37.34 9.91
N LEU A 766 -12.17 -36.12 9.68
CA LEU A 766 -12.04 -35.08 10.70
C LEU A 766 -13.39 -34.66 11.28
N CYS A 767 -14.43 -34.49 10.45
CA CYS A 767 -15.79 -34.22 10.91
C CYS A 767 -16.29 -35.35 11.84
N SER A 768 -16.03 -36.60 11.48
CA SER A 768 -16.45 -37.77 12.28
C SER A 768 -15.68 -37.84 13.61
N ALA A 769 -14.38 -37.52 13.60
CA ALA A 769 -13.56 -37.45 14.81
C ALA A 769 -14.03 -36.33 15.75
N HIS A 770 -14.28 -35.13 15.22
CA HIS A 770 -14.85 -34.01 15.99
C HIS A 770 -16.22 -34.33 16.59
N GLN A 771 -17.08 -35.07 15.86
CA GLN A 771 -18.36 -35.52 16.41
C GLN A 771 -18.20 -36.53 17.56
N ALA A 772 -17.13 -37.33 17.54
CA ALA A 772 -16.85 -38.29 18.61
C ALA A 772 -16.31 -37.60 19.89
N ASP A 773 -15.54 -36.53 19.73
CA ASP A 773 -15.07 -35.68 20.84
C ASP A 773 -15.26 -34.17 20.54
N PRO A 774 -16.49 -33.63 20.69
CA PRO A 774 -16.77 -32.24 20.34
C PRO A 774 -16.16 -31.21 21.30
N GLY A 775 -15.52 -31.65 22.38
CA GLY A 775 -14.87 -30.80 23.37
C GLY A 775 -13.40 -30.50 23.04
N ASP A 776 -12.80 -31.24 22.11
CA ASP A 776 -11.41 -31.05 21.71
C ASP A 776 -11.27 -29.75 20.88
N VAL A 777 -10.55 -28.77 21.42
CA VAL A 777 -10.36 -27.46 20.80
C VAL A 777 -9.36 -27.53 19.64
N ASP A 778 -8.34 -28.37 19.75
CA ASP A 778 -7.29 -28.49 18.73
C ASP A 778 -7.83 -29.24 17.52
N ALA A 779 -8.64 -30.29 17.74
CA ALA A 779 -9.38 -30.97 16.67
C ALA A 779 -10.36 -30.04 15.95
N ALA A 780 -11.08 -29.18 16.68
CA ALA A 780 -11.99 -28.21 16.07
C ALA A 780 -11.24 -27.13 15.27
N ARG A 781 -10.08 -26.67 15.75
CA ARG A 781 -9.20 -25.73 15.00
C ARG A 781 -8.67 -26.36 13.72
N LEU A 782 -8.18 -27.60 13.78
CA LEU A 782 -7.73 -28.36 12.61
C LEU A 782 -8.88 -28.53 11.60
N LEU A 783 -10.07 -28.91 12.08
CA LEU A 783 -11.27 -29.01 11.25
C LEU A 783 -11.63 -27.66 10.63
N GLY A 784 -11.54 -26.58 11.41
CA GLY A 784 -11.73 -25.21 10.95
C GLY A 784 -10.78 -24.83 9.82
N TRP A 785 -9.48 -25.10 9.95
CA TRP A 785 -8.48 -24.77 8.93
C TRP A 785 -8.71 -25.43 7.57
N THR A 786 -9.50 -26.51 7.48
CA THR A 786 -9.91 -27.07 6.17
C THR A 786 -10.75 -26.09 5.36
N SER A 787 -11.41 -25.13 6.03
CA SER A 787 -12.34 -24.15 5.45
C SER A 787 -13.47 -24.78 4.60
N ALA A 788 -13.74 -26.07 4.74
CA ALA A 788 -14.77 -26.79 3.99
C ALA A 788 -16.18 -26.49 4.53
N ASP A 789 -17.18 -26.42 3.64
CA ASP A 789 -18.56 -26.15 4.05
C ASP A 789 -19.12 -27.22 5.00
N GLU A 790 -18.76 -28.49 4.79
CA GLU A 790 -19.13 -29.59 5.69
C GLU A 790 -18.53 -29.42 7.10
N ALA A 791 -17.28 -28.95 7.19
CA ALA A 791 -16.61 -28.65 8.44
C ALA A 791 -17.30 -27.48 9.18
N ARG A 792 -17.63 -26.40 8.47
CA ARG A 792 -18.37 -25.25 9.04
C ARG A 792 -19.75 -25.65 9.55
N ALA A 793 -20.45 -26.51 8.82
CA ALA A 793 -21.76 -27.01 9.23
C ALA A 793 -21.67 -27.85 10.51
N ALA A 794 -20.67 -28.74 10.61
CA ALA A 794 -20.42 -29.54 11.81
C ALA A 794 -20.11 -28.65 13.05
N LEU A 795 -19.23 -27.67 12.88
CA LEU A 795 -18.87 -26.71 13.93
C LEU A 795 -20.05 -25.83 14.35
N SER A 796 -20.84 -25.33 13.38
CA SER A 796 -22.05 -24.55 13.66
C SER A 796 -23.07 -25.37 14.46
N THR A 797 -23.24 -26.65 14.12
CA THR A 797 -24.10 -27.57 14.89
C THR A 797 -23.57 -27.77 16.32
N THR A 798 -22.25 -27.86 16.49
CA THR A 798 -21.62 -27.98 17.82
C THR A 798 -21.79 -26.71 18.66
N LEU A 799 -21.85 -25.53 18.03
CA LEU A 799 -22.09 -24.25 18.70
C LEU A 799 -23.47 -24.18 19.37
N GLU A 800 -24.45 -24.96 18.89
CA GLU A 800 -25.79 -25.04 19.49
C GLU A 800 -25.86 -26.01 20.70
N SER A 801 -24.75 -26.66 21.05
CA SER A 801 -24.67 -27.67 22.10
C SER A 801 -25.03 -27.14 23.49
N ALA A 802 -25.65 -28.00 24.29
CA ALA A 802 -25.91 -27.71 25.70
C ALA A 802 -24.60 -27.55 26.51
N ASN A 803 -23.53 -28.26 26.14
CA ASN A 803 -22.25 -28.26 26.86
C ASN A 803 -21.41 -27.03 26.49
N ALA A 804 -20.95 -26.27 27.50
CA ALA A 804 -20.11 -25.08 27.29
C ALA A 804 -18.75 -25.41 26.66
N GLY A 805 -18.13 -26.55 27.00
CA GLY A 805 -16.86 -26.99 26.40
C GLY A 805 -17.00 -27.23 24.89
N HIS A 806 -18.12 -27.83 24.45
CA HIS A 806 -18.40 -28.04 23.04
C HIS A 806 -18.57 -26.69 22.31
N ARG A 807 -19.33 -25.75 22.89
CA ARG A 807 -19.50 -24.42 22.29
C ARG A 807 -18.18 -23.65 22.21
N ARG A 808 -17.33 -23.75 23.23
CA ARG A 808 -15.99 -23.15 23.24
C ARG A 808 -15.10 -23.73 22.13
N SER A 809 -15.10 -25.05 21.95
CA SER A 809 -14.39 -25.72 20.86
C SER A 809 -14.94 -25.29 19.49
N ALA A 810 -16.27 -25.23 19.34
CA ALA A 810 -16.93 -24.76 18.12
C ALA A 810 -16.57 -23.32 17.76
N VAL A 811 -16.50 -22.40 18.74
CA VAL A 811 -16.05 -21.02 18.55
C VAL A 811 -14.63 -20.99 17.98
N ALA A 812 -13.70 -21.74 18.57
CA ALA A 812 -12.32 -21.81 18.09
C ALA A 812 -12.22 -22.38 16.67
N GLY A 813 -12.99 -23.43 16.35
CA GLY A 813 -13.04 -24.00 15.00
C GLY A 813 -13.67 -23.08 13.96
N LEU A 814 -14.75 -22.38 14.31
CA LEU A 814 -15.39 -21.41 13.41
C LEU A 814 -14.46 -20.22 13.14
N ALA A 815 -13.85 -19.66 14.18
CA ALA A 815 -12.84 -18.62 14.05
C ALA A 815 -11.67 -19.07 13.15
N ALA A 816 -11.17 -20.29 13.33
CA ALA A 816 -10.13 -20.89 12.49
C ALA A 816 -10.58 -21.08 11.02
N SER A 817 -11.86 -21.41 10.79
CA SER A 817 -12.42 -21.55 9.44
C SER A 817 -12.54 -20.24 8.70
N PHE A 818 -13.04 -19.20 9.36
CA PHE A 818 -13.16 -17.87 8.77
C PHE A 818 -11.79 -17.23 8.60
N GLY A 819 -10.98 -17.23 9.66
CA GLY A 819 -9.68 -16.57 9.70
C GLY A 819 -9.79 -15.13 9.22
N THR A 820 -8.96 -14.77 8.24
CA THR A 820 -8.96 -13.44 7.62
C THR A 820 -10.08 -13.20 6.61
N GLU A 821 -10.88 -14.21 6.28
CA GLU A 821 -12.02 -14.10 5.36
C GLU A 821 -13.36 -14.11 6.10
N LEU A 822 -13.38 -13.62 7.34
CA LEU A 822 -14.62 -13.46 8.11
C LEU A 822 -15.60 -12.59 7.32
N ASP A 823 -16.81 -13.10 7.15
CA ASP A 823 -17.93 -12.40 6.55
C ASP A 823 -18.89 -11.85 7.62
N GLU A 824 -19.85 -11.04 7.22
CA GLU A 824 -20.81 -10.41 8.14
C GLU A 824 -21.67 -11.42 8.91
N PRO A 825 -22.20 -12.51 8.27
CA PRO A 825 -22.87 -13.57 9.01
C PRO A 825 -21.97 -14.28 10.02
N GLY A 826 -20.71 -14.55 9.67
CA GLY A 826 -19.73 -15.16 10.57
C GLY A 826 -19.40 -14.26 11.75
N PHE A 827 -19.17 -12.97 11.50
CA PHE A 827 -18.94 -11.96 12.54
C PHE A 827 -20.15 -11.87 13.49
N ALA A 828 -21.36 -11.75 12.97
CA ALA A 828 -22.58 -11.68 13.78
C ALA A 828 -22.75 -12.92 14.68
N ARG A 829 -22.41 -14.11 14.19
CA ARG A 829 -22.44 -15.35 14.98
C ARG A 829 -21.43 -15.33 16.12
N LEU A 830 -20.16 -15.04 15.83
CA LEU A 830 -19.11 -14.98 16.84
C LEU A 830 -19.38 -13.84 17.85
N LEU A 831 -19.87 -12.69 17.39
CA LEU A 831 -20.22 -11.55 18.23
C LEU A 831 -21.39 -11.90 19.16
N SER A 832 -22.39 -12.61 18.66
CA SER A 832 -23.50 -13.10 19.49
C SER A 832 -23.00 -14.06 20.58
N SER A 833 -22.06 -14.96 20.28
CA SER A 833 -21.41 -15.78 21.31
C SER A 833 -20.59 -14.96 22.31
N ALA A 834 -19.91 -13.90 21.86
CA ALA A 834 -19.12 -13.01 22.72
C ALA A 834 -19.99 -12.19 23.68
N LEU A 835 -21.14 -11.69 23.21
CA LEU A 835 -22.05 -10.84 23.99
C LEU A 835 -23.05 -11.66 24.83
N HIS A 836 -23.62 -12.73 24.27
CA HIS A 836 -24.86 -13.34 24.77
C HIS A 836 -24.72 -14.81 25.18
N ASP A 837 -23.57 -15.49 25.01
CA ASP A 837 -23.46 -16.88 25.48
C ASP A 837 -23.67 -16.93 27.00
N ARG A 838 -24.42 -17.93 27.46
CA ARG A 838 -24.72 -18.13 28.88
C ARG A 838 -23.48 -18.41 29.73
N ASP A 839 -22.43 -18.98 29.14
CA ASP A 839 -21.19 -19.34 29.83
C ASP A 839 -20.11 -18.28 29.65
N ARG A 840 -19.46 -17.87 30.76
CA ARG A 840 -18.44 -16.81 30.75
C ARG A 840 -17.21 -17.20 29.93
N ASP A 841 -16.77 -18.45 30.00
CA ASP A 841 -15.53 -18.88 29.33
C ASP A 841 -15.74 -18.94 27.81
N VAL A 842 -16.96 -19.23 27.36
CA VAL A 842 -17.34 -19.16 25.94
C VAL A 842 -17.35 -17.70 25.46
N ARG A 843 -17.94 -16.78 26.24
CA ARG A 843 -17.92 -15.34 25.92
C ARG A 843 -16.49 -14.80 25.78
N VAL A 844 -15.63 -15.14 26.74
CA VAL A 844 -14.21 -14.73 26.72
C VAL A 844 -13.48 -15.33 25.51
N ALA A 845 -13.69 -16.61 25.23
CA ALA A 845 -13.07 -17.27 24.08
C ALA A 845 -13.52 -16.62 22.75
N ALA A 846 -14.82 -16.41 22.56
CA ALA A 846 -15.36 -15.78 21.34
C ALA A 846 -14.85 -14.35 21.15
N ARG A 847 -14.80 -13.57 22.23
CA ARG A 847 -14.20 -12.23 22.22
C ARG A 847 -12.72 -12.27 21.84
N SER A 848 -11.94 -13.18 22.43
CA SER A 848 -10.52 -13.33 22.12
C SER A 848 -10.29 -13.70 20.65
N GLU A 849 -11.07 -14.63 20.09
CA GLU A 849 -10.98 -14.99 18.68
C GLU A 849 -11.37 -13.83 17.74
N LEU A 850 -12.41 -13.06 18.08
CA LEU A 850 -12.81 -11.87 17.32
C LEU A 850 -11.75 -10.78 17.34
N VAL A 851 -11.13 -10.53 18.51
CA VAL A 851 -10.03 -9.57 18.64
C VAL A 851 -8.85 -10.02 17.79
N GLU A 852 -8.51 -11.32 17.81
CA GLU A 852 -7.43 -11.88 16.99
C GLU A 852 -7.70 -11.71 15.49
N ILE A 853 -8.94 -11.94 15.04
CA ILE A 853 -9.32 -11.69 13.64
C ILE A 853 -9.27 -10.18 13.33
N GLY A 854 -9.76 -9.34 14.24
CA GLY A 854 -9.79 -7.89 14.10
C GLY A 854 -8.42 -7.25 13.96
N ILE A 855 -7.38 -7.87 14.53
CA ILE A 855 -5.99 -7.48 14.31
C ILE A 855 -5.70 -7.44 12.80
N SER A 856 -6.01 -8.52 12.07
CA SER A 856 -5.75 -8.63 10.63
C SER A 856 -6.82 -8.00 9.73
N VAL A 857 -8.05 -7.83 10.21
CA VAL A 857 -9.23 -7.46 9.39
C VAL A 857 -9.80 -6.11 9.84
N PRO A 858 -9.51 -4.99 9.15
CA PRO A 858 -9.80 -3.63 9.62
C PRO A 858 -11.27 -3.38 10.01
N TRP A 859 -12.21 -3.81 9.16
CA TRP A 859 -13.64 -3.59 9.43
C TRP A 859 -14.12 -4.33 10.69
N VAL A 860 -13.55 -5.51 10.99
CA VAL A 860 -13.86 -6.26 12.22
C VAL A 860 -13.39 -5.47 13.43
N SER A 861 -12.18 -4.91 13.39
CA SER A 861 -11.68 -4.03 14.47
C SER A 861 -12.57 -2.81 14.68
N ASN A 862 -12.97 -2.16 13.59
CA ASN A 862 -13.84 -0.97 13.65
C ASN A 862 -15.20 -1.31 14.29
N ARG A 863 -15.84 -2.40 13.85
CA ARG A 863 -17.10 -2.87 14.43
C ARG A 863 -16.97 -3.29 15.89
N LEU A 864 -15.88 -3.95 16.28
CA LEU A 864 -15.66 -4.32 17.68
C LEU A 864 -15.55 -3.09 18.61
N ALA A 865 -15.09 -1.95 18.09
CA ALA A 865 -15.04 -0.71 18.86
C ALA A 865 -16.45 -0.21 19.22
N GLU A 866 -17.44 -0.36 18.33
CA GLU A 866 -18.85 -0.01 18.57
C GLU A 866 -19.44 -0.79 19.76
N TYR A 867 -19.00 -2.03 19.95
CA TYR A 867 -19.45 -2.92 21.03
C TYR A 867 -18.47 -2.99 22.22
N SER A 868 -17.45 -2.13 22.26
CA SER A 868 -16.38 -2.20 23.27
C SER A 868 -16.94 -2.18 24.69
N ASP A 869 -17.87 -1.27 24.98
CA ASP A 869 -18.49 -1.19 26.30
C ASP A 869 -19.20 -2.49 26.66
N GLU A 870 -19.96 -3.08 25.75
CA GLU A 870 -20.71 -4.32 26.00
C GLU A 870 -19.80 -5.55 26.13
N LEU A 871 -18.75 -5.62 25.31
CA LEU A 871 -17.78 -6.72 25.29
C LEU A 871 -16.88 -6.73 26.54
N TYR A 872 -16.62 -5.57 27.12
CA TYR A 872 -15.66 -5.39 28.22
C TYR A 872 -16.29 -4.94 29.54
N ARG A 873 -17.62 -4.72 29.59
CA ARG A 873 -18.33 -4.38 30.84
C ARG A 873 -18.14 -5.50 31.86
N ASP A 874 -17.44 -5.17 32.94
CA ASP A 874 -17.44 -5.98 34.15
C ASP A 874 -18.45 -5.37 35.13
N GLU A 875 -19.65 -5.96 35.22
CA GLU A 875 -20.72 -5.53 36.14
C GLU A 875 -20.29 -5.58 37.62
N THR A 876 -19.14 -6.21 37.93
CA THR A 876 -18.58 -6.30 39.28
C THR A 876 -17.48 -5.26 39.57
N ALA A 877 -17.08 -4.43 38.58
CA ALA A 877 -16.01 -3.45 38.77
C ALA A 877 -16.48 -2.18 39.52
N PRO A 878 -15.74 -1.71 40.54
CA PRO A 878 -16.11 -0.52 41.34
C PRO A 878 -16.06 0.77 40.50
N GLN A 879 -16.96 1.73 40.79
CA GLN A 879 -16.98 3.07 40.18
C GLN A 879 -15.70 3.87 40.53
N LEU A 880 -15.17 4.66 39.60
CA LEU A 880 -13.96 5.48 39.80
C LEU A 880 -14.30 6.79 40.54
N ASP A 881 -14.56 6.70 41.84
CA ASP A 881 -14.94 7.85 42.68
C ASP A 881 -13.86 8.26 43.70
N SER A 882 -12.80 7.46 43.84
CA SER A 882 -11.80 7.59 44.90
C SER A 882 -10.44 7.01 44.53
N LEU A 883 -9.36 7.48 45.18
CA LEU A 883 -8.01 6.89 45.01
C LEU A 883 -7.96 5.39 45.34
N ALA A 884 -8.79 4.93 46.28
CA ALA A 884 -8.92 3.51 46.62
C ALA A 884 -9.56 2.70 45.48
N SER A 885 -10.60 3.23 44.82
CA SER A 885 -11.22 2.59 43.65
C SER A 885 -10.27 2.50 42.45
N ILE A 886 -9.43 3.52 42.24
CA ILE A 886 -8.38 3.54 41.21
C ILE A 886 -7.33 2.49 41.51
N ALA A 887 -6.83 2.45 42.76
CA ALA A 887 -5.86 1.45 43.19
C ALA A 887 -6.40 0.02 43.04
N ALA A 888 -7.66 -0.22 43.40
CA ALA A 888 -8.31 -1.51 43.23
C ALA A 888 -8.37 -1.94 41.75
N ARG A 889 -8.67 -1.02 40.82
CA ARG A 889 -8.65 -1.33 39.37
C ARG A 889 -7.24 -1.65 38.85
N LEU A 890 -6.20 -1.03 39.40
CA LEU A 890 -4.81 -1.34 39.02
C LEU A 890 -4.35 -2.73 39.46
N ASP A 891 -4.99 -3.34 40.46
CA ASP A 891 -4.72 -4.72 40.89
C ASP A 891 -5.39 -5.77 39.98
N PHE A 892 -6.33 -5.39 39.12
CA PHE A 892 -6.87 -6.24 38.04
C PHE A 892 -6.00 -6.16 36.78
N VAL A 893 -6.18 -7.11 35.85
CA VAL A 893 -5.56 -7.09 34.51
C VAL A 893 -6.65 -7.16 33.46
N GLY A 894 -6.80 -6.09 32.69
CA GLY A 894 -7.76 -6.00 31.59
C GLY A 894 -8.05 -4.55 31.17
N PRO A 895 -9.10 -4.31 30.37
CA PRO A 895 -9.46 -2.99 29.85
C PRO A 895 -9.74 -1.95 30.95
N SER A 896 -10.26 -2.37 32.09
CA SER A 896 -10.52 -1.49 33.24
C SER A 896 -9.23 -0.95 33.89
N THR A 897 -8.16 -1.76 33.89
CA THR A 897 -6.80 -1.35 34.27
C THR A 897 -6.26 -0.32 33.28
N ASP A 898 -6.50 -0.56 31.99
CA ASP A 898 -6.04 0.30 30.90
C ASP A 898 -6.64 1.71 30.99
N THR A 899 -7.96 1.81 31.26
CA THR A 899 -8.64 3.09 31.55
C THR A 899 -8.03 3.81 32.74
N ALA A 900 -7.71 3.08 33.82
CA ALA A 900 -7.08 3.68 34.99
C ALA A 900 -5.69 4.23 34.67
N ILE A 901 -4.88 3.52 33.86
CA ILE A 901 -3.57 4.03 33.44
C ILE A 901 -3.68 5.28 32.57
N VAL A 902 -4.61 5.31 31.59
CA VAL A 902 -4.83 6.51 30.76
C VAL A 902 -5.19 7.70 31.63
N MET A 903 -6.07 7.51 32.61
CA MET A 903 -6.43 8.56 33.55
C MET A 903 -5.22 9.06 34.36
N LEU A 904 -4.34 8.16 34.81
CA LEU A 904 -3.11 8.54 35.51
C LEU A 904 -2.07 9.23 34.61
N MET A 905 -2.05 8.93 33.32
CA MET A 905 -1.21 9.63 32.34
C MET A 905 -1.72 11.07 32.11
N THR A 906 -3.04 11.26 32.08
CA THR A 906 -3.67 12.59 31.94
C THR A 906 -3.59 13.41 33.23
N GLU A 907 -3.75 12.76 34.39
CA GLU A 907 -3.72 13.39 35.72
C GLU A 907 -2.67 12.76 36.66
N PRO A 908 -1.37 13.07 36.48
CA PRO A 908 -0.29 12.49 37.30
C PRO A 908 -0.41 12.79 38.80
N ALA A 909 -1.15 13.83 39.19
CA ALA A 909 -1.40 14.19 40.59
C ALA A 909 -2.14 13.09 41.37
N LEU A 910 -2.86 12.20 40.69
CA LEU A 910 -3.56 11.06 41.30
C LEU A 910 -2.61 9.92 41.72
N ILE A 911 -1.33 9.95 41.31
CA ILE A 911 -0.32 8.94 41.65
C ILE A 911 0.21 9.20 43.07
N THR A 912 -0.65 8.98 44.07
CA THR A 912 -0.31 9.15 45.49
C THR A 912 -0.95 8.05 46.33
N GLY A 913 -0.37 7.79 47.51
CA GLY A 913 -0.91 6.84 48.48
C GLY A 913 -1.18 5.44 47.88
N PRO A 914 -2.41 4.92 47.97
CA PRO A 914 -2.72 3.55 47.54
C PRO A 914 -2.53 3.31 46.03
N VAL A 915 -2.70 4.35 45.20
CA VAL A 915 -2.51 4.26 43.74
C VAL A 915 -1.04 4.05 43.41
N GLN A 916 -0.13 4.74 44.13
CA GLN A 916 1.31 4.60 43.94
C GLN A 916 1.79 3.17 44.28
N GLU A 917 1.27 2.57 45.34
CA GLU A 917 1.59 1.20 45.73
C GLU A 917 1.08 0.16 44.73
N ALA A 918 -0.16 0.33 44.25
CA ALA A 918 -0.74 -0.54 43.22
C ALA A 918 0.01 -0.43 41.89
N LEU A 919 0.33 0.79 41.46
CA LEU A 919 1.13 1.03 40.26
C LEU A 919 2.54 0.43 40.36
N ALA A 920 3.15 0.44 41.56
CA ALA A 920 4.46 -0.19 41.77
C ALA A 920 4.39 -1.73 41.61
N ARG A 921 3.32 -2.38 42.07
CA ARG A 921 3.08 -3.82 41.85
C ARG A 921 2.89 -4.11 40.36
N LEU A 922 2.05 -3.33 39.68
CA LEU A 922 1.79 -3.47 38.25
C LEU A 922 3.07 -3.26 37.41
N THR A 923 3.89 -2.28 37.81
CA THR A 923 5.22 -2.04 37.22
C THR A 923 6.15 -3.24 37.38
N GLY A 924 6.11 -3.92 38.54
CA GLY A 924 6.84 -5.17 38.75
C GLY A 924 6.45 -6.24 37.73
N ARG A 925 5.15 -6.47 37.56
CA ARG A 925 4.61 -7.43 36.57
C ARG A 925 4.96 -7.04 35.13
N ALA A 926 4.91 -5.74 34.82
CA ALA A 926 5.34 -5.21 33.52
C ALA A 926 6.81 -5.51 33.24
N LEU A 927 7.70 -5.31 34.23
CA LEU A 927 9.13 -5.64 34.12
C LEU A 927 9.39 -7.15 34.01
N ASP A 928 8.46 -7.99 34.46
CA ASP A 928 8.53 -9.43 34.26
C ASP A 928 7.89 -9.90 32.94
N GLY A 929 7.39 -8.96 32.11
CA GLY A 929 6.72 -9.25 30.83
C GLY A 929 5.38 -9.99 30.97
N ASP A 930 4.77 -9.93 32.16
CA ASP A 930 3.56 -10.64 32.55
C ASP A 930 2.26 -9.88 32.22
N LEU A 931 2.36 -8.82 31.40
CA LEU A 931 1.22 -8.02 30.96
C LEU A 931 1.02 -8.14 29.45
N GLU A 932 -0.21 -7.89 29.00
CA GLU A 932 -0.51 -7.74 27.58
C GLU A 932 0.24 -6.53 26.97
N PRO A 933 0.64 -6.59 25.69
CA PRO A 933 1.53 -5.59 25.07
C PRO A 933 1.05 -4.14 25.26
N ARG A 934 -0.22 -3.85 24.98
CA ARG A 934 -0.81 -2.50 25.07
C ARG A 934 -0.70 -1.92 26.49
N LEU A 935 -1.03 -2.72 27.50
CA LEU A 935 -0.95 -2.30 28.90
C LEU A 935 0.51 -2.13 29.34
N LEU A 936 1.40 -3.03 28.94
CA LEU A 936 2.83 -2.96 29.24
C LEU A 936 3.44 -1.66 28.66
N LEU A 937 3.12 -1.32 27.40
CA LEU A 937 3.55 -0.08 26.75
C LEU A 937 3.13 1.16 27.54
N ARG A 938 1.87 1.23 27.98
CA ARG A 938 1.36 2.37 28.75
C ARG A 938 1.99 2.46 30.14
N VAL A 939 2.23 1.33 30.82
CA VAL A 939 3.00 1.29 32.07
C VAL A 939 4.42 1.80 31.84
N ALA A 940 5.07 1.41 30.75
CA ALA A 940 6.42 1.85 30.41
C ALA A 940 6.48 3.36 30.13
N GLN A 941 5.52 3.90 29.39
CA GLN A 941 5.38 5.33 29.11
C GLN A 941 5.15 6.14 30.41
N LEU A 942 4.24 5.69 31.27
CA LEU A 942 3.97 6.33 32.56
C LEU A 942 5.19 6.27 33.50
N GLY A 943 5.93 5.16 33.49
CA GLY A 943 7.09 4.93 34.34
C GLY A 943 8.37 5.68 33.92
N GLY A 944 8.46 6.13 32.67
CA GLY A 944 9.55 6.97 32.15
C GLY A 944 10.96 6.37 32.32
N ARG A 945 11.97 7.23 32.54
CA ARG A 945 13.39 6.82 32.67
C ARG A 945 13.64 5.74 33.74
N PRO A 946 13.06 5.81 34.96
CA PRO A 946 13.22 4.74 35.95
C PRO A 946 12.76 3.36 35.45
N PHE A 947 11.66 3.30 34.68
CA PHE A 947 11.20 2.06 34.07
C PHE A 947 12.19 1.57 33.02
N ARG A 948 12.60 2.46 32.10
CA ARG A 948 13.59 2.17 31.04
C ARG A 948 14.85 1.52 31.60
N ASP A 949 15.43 2.08 32.67
CA ASP A 949 16.68 1.60 33.25
C ASP A 949 16.53 0.21 33.88
N ARG A 950 15.43 -0.01 34.61
CA ARG A 950 15.11 -1.31 35.20
C ARG A 950 14.81 -2.36 34.14
N ALA A 951 14.06 -2.01 33.10
CA ALA A 951 13.73 -2.90 32.00
C ALA A 951 14.99 -3.26 31.19
N SER A 952 15.88 -2.30 30.94
CA SER A 952 17.16 -2.55 30.27
C SER A 952 18.05 -3.50 31.08
N ALA A 953 18.13 -3.30 32.39
CA ALA A 953 18.82 -4.22 33.29
C ALA A 953 18.19 -5.63 33.29
N GLN A 954 16.86 -5.71 33.23
CA GLN A 954 16.12 -6.97 33.18
C GLN A 954 16.36 -7.73 31.86
N LEU A 955 16.33 -7.06 30.71
CA LEU A 955 16.65 -7.65 29.40
C LEU A 955 18.11 -8.15 29.33
N LEU A 956 19.01 -7.51 30.08
CA LEU A 956 20.43 -7.85 30.18
C LEU A 956 20.79 -8.59 31.49
N ARG A 957 19.84 -9.24 32.16
CA ARG A 957 20.15 -10.06 33.34
C ARG A 957 20.78 -11.40 32.93
N LYS A 958 21.46 -12.08 33.87
CA LYS A 958 22.19 -13.35 33.60
C LYS A 958 21.25 -14.52 33.29
N HIS A 959 20.09 -14.57 33.95
CA HIS A 959 19.06 -15.59 33.73
C HIS A 959 17.88 -14.95 32.99
N PRO A 960 17.72 -15.14 31.68
CA PRO A 960 16.73 -14.40 30.90
C PRO A 960 15.30 -14.64 31.39
N LEU A 961 14.38 -13.72 31.08
CA LEU A 961 12.94 -13.98 31.22
C LEU A 961 12.53 -15.12 30.27
N PRO A 962 11.40 -15.81 30.55
CA PRO A 962 10.74 -16.65 29.55
C PRO A 962 10.63 -15.91 28.23
N GLU A 963 10.81 -16.62 27.11
CA GLU A 963 10.92 -16.03 25.78
C GLU A 963 9.78 -15.07 25.44
N VAL A 964 8.52 -15.49 25.66
CA VAL A 964 7.32 -14.67 25.45
C VAL A 964 7.37 -13.37 26.24
N ASN A 965 7.70 -13.46 27.53
CA ASN A 965 7.76 -12.31 28.43
C ASN A 965 8.92 -11.37 28.06
N ARG A 966 10.06 -11.93 27.68
CA ARG A 966 11.22 -11.16 27.20
C ARG A 966 10.87 -10.38 25.94
N ARG A 967 10.21 -11.01 24.97
CA ARG A 967 9.75 -10.37 23.73
C ARG A 967 8.80 -9.21 24.01
N ARG A 968 7.78 -9.43 24.84
CA ARG A 968 6.83 -8.39 25.26
C ARG A 968 7.52 -7.20 25.91
N LEU A 969 8.45 -7.45 26.84
CA LEU A 969 9.22 -6.39 27.49
C LEU A 969 10.11 -5.64 26.49
N ALA A 970 10.83 -6.35 25.61
CA ALA A 970 11.69 -5.74 24.61
C ALA A 970 10.89 -4.86 23.64
N TRP A 971 9.74 -5.35 23.16
CA TRP A 971 8.81 -4.61 22.32
C TRP A 971 8.35 -3.33 23.00
N ALA A 972 7.84 -3.41 24.23
CA ALA A 972 7.30 -2.25 24.91
C ALA A 972 8.37 -1.19 25.23
N VAL A 973 9.60 -1.61 25.60
CA VAL A 973 10.71 -0.67 25.84
C VAL A 973 11.15 -0.01 24.53
N CYS A 974 11.20 -0.76 23.42
CA CYS A 974 11.49 -0.22 22.10
C CYS A 974 10.51 0.89 21.71
N HIS A 975 9.21 0.65 21.85
CA HIS A 975 8.18 1.62 21.45
C HIS A 975 7.99 2.77 22.45
N ALA A 976 8.14 2.53 23.77
CA ALA A 976 8.04 3.59 24.77
C ALA A 976 9.20 4.60 24.70
N PHE A 977 10.36 4.18 24.21
CA PHE A 977 11.61 4.95 24.19
C PHE A 977 12.30 4.88 22.82
N SER A 978 11.52 5.04 21.76
CA SER A 978 11.92 4.78 20.36
C SER A 978 13.09 5.63 19.85
N GLU A 979 13.44 6.74 20.50
CA GLU A 979 14.56 7.60 20.10
C GLU A 979 15.77 7.47 21.04
N ASP A 980 15.71 6.62 22.06
CA ASP A 980 16.77 6.49 23.08
C ASP A 980 17.94 5.60 22.61
N PRO A 981 19.17 6.13 22.45
CA PRO A 981 20.32 5.33 22.03
C PRO A 981 20.71 4.22 23.02
N GLY A 982 20.39 4.40 24.31
CA GLY A 982 20.65 3.42 25.36
C GLY A 982 19.75 2.19 25.24
N VAL A 983 18.50 2.39 24.81
CA VAL A 983 17.56 1.29 24.52
C VAL A 983 18.01 0.52 23.29
N PHE A 984 18.36 1.21 22.21
CA PHE A 984 18.91 0.58 21.00
C PHE A 984 20.15 -0.29 21.32
N THR A 985 21.09 0.25 22.11
CA THR A 985 22.28 -0.49 22.57
C THR A 985 21.91 -1.70 23.43
N THR A 986 20.88 -1.57 24.27
CA THR A 986 20.37 -2.66 25.11
C THR A 986 19.78 -3.78 24.26
N LEU A 987 18.95 -3.45 23.27
CA LEU A 987 18.38 -4.41 22.33
C LEU A 987 19.49 -5.12 21.52
N ALA A 988 20.49 -4.37 21.03
CA ALA A 988 21.62 -4.94 20.29
C ALA A 988 22.40 -5.95 21.15
N ARG A 989 22.59 -5.65 22.43
CA ARG A 989 23.22 -6.58 23.40
C ARG A 989 22.31 -7.74 23.78
N CYS A 990 21.00 -7.55 23.80
CA CYS A 990 20.00 -8.57 24.09
C CYS A 990 19.97 -9.62 22.97
N ALA A 991 19.99 -9.20 21.70
CA ALA A 991 20.07 -10.07 20.53
C ALA A 991 21.18 -11.11 20.65
N ARG A 992 22.38 -10.67 21.08
CA ARG A 992 23.54 -11.55 21.32
C ARG A 992 23.32 -12.61 22.41
N ARG A 993 22.58 -12.30 23.47
CA ARG A 993 22.47 -13.18 24.65
C ARG A 993 21.41 -14.26 24.52
N ALA A 994 20.40 -14.01 23.71
CA ALA A 994 19.21 -14.84 23.64
C ALA A 994 18.90 -15.36 22.23
N ALA A 995 19.68 -14.93 21.21
CA ALA A 995 19.53 -15.38 19.82
C ALA A 995 18.07 -15.32 19.33
N ASP A 996 17.40 -14.17 19.56
CA ASP A 996 15.97 -14.01 19.33
C ASP A 996 15.71 -13.14 18.08
N PRO A 997 15.22 -13.73 16.97
CA PRO A 997 14.98 -13.00 15.71
C PRO A 997 14.04 -11.80 15.87
N HIS A 998 13.11 -11.86 16.84
CA HIS A 998 12.18 -10.76 17.12
C HIS A 998 12.89 -9.51 17.63
N VAL A 999 14.03 -9.64 18.33
CA VAL A 999 14.84 -8.49 18.75
C VAL A 999 15.53 -7.83 17.55
N GLY A 1000 15.85 -8.61 16.51
CA GLY A 1000 16.39 -8.07 15.26
C GLY A 1000 15.39 -7.18 14.53
N GLN A 1001 14.12 -7.57 14.52
CA GLN A 1001 13.02 -6.75 14.03
C GLN A 1001 12.91 -5.44 14.82
N LEU A 1002 12.92 -5.51 16.16
CA LEU A 1002 12.88 -4.30 17.02
C LEU A 1002 14.04 -3.33 16.78
N LEU A 1003 15.24 -3.84 16.46
CA LEU A 1003 16.38 -2.98 16.11
C LEU A 1003 16.12 -2.20 14.80
N ARG A 1004 15.51 -2.84 13.81
CA ARG A 1004 15.16 -2.19 12.54
C ARG A 1004 14.10 -1.12 12.76
N GLU A 1005 13.06 -1.45 13.53
CA GLU A 1005 11.91 -0.58 13.83
C GLU A 1005 12.20 0.60 14.77
N HIS A 1006 13.27 0.54 15.56
CA HIS A 1006 13.60 1.59 16.54
C HIS A 1006 13.72 2.97 15.86
N GLY A 1007 13.14 4.00 16.44
CA GLY A 1007 13.14 5.38 15.89
C GLY A 1007 14.48 6.13 15.97
N LEU A 1008 15.60 5.45 16.23
CA LEU A 1008 16.91 6.10 16.30
C LEU A 1008 17.37 6.53 14.89
N ALA A 1009 18.02 7.69 14.78
CA ALA A 1009 18.54 8.17 13.50
C ALA A 1009 19.48 7.13 12.84
N ALA A 1010 19.36 6.96 11.52
CA ALA A 1010 20.09 5.95 10.75
C ALA A 1010 21.62 6.00 10.96
N GLN A 1011 22.20 7.20 11.02
CA GLN A 1011 23.63 7.40 11.28
C GLN A 1011 24.06 6.80 12.62
N GLU A 1012 23.22 6.94 13.65
CA GLU A 1012 23.51 6.43 14.99
C GLU A 1012 23.30 4.93 15.10
N LYS A 1013 22.28 4.38 14.43
CA LYS A 1013 22.09 2.93 14.28
C LYS A 1013 23.35 2.30 13.68
N VAL A 1014 23.82 2.84 12.56
CA VAL A 1014 25.04 2.39 11.86
C VAL A 1014 26.24 2.41 12.80
N ARG A 1015 26.48 3.54 13.49
CA ARG A 1015 27.61 3.68 14.41
C ARG A 1015 27.59 2.62 15.53
N VAL A 1016 26.43 2.39 16.16
CA VAL A 1016 26.29 1.44 17.26
C VAL A 1016 26.52 0.00 16.76
N LEU A 1017 25.87 -0.39 15.66
CA LEU A 1017 25.98 -1.76 15.12
C LEU A 1017 27.40 -2.07 14.62
N LEU A 1018 28.04 -1.15 13.90
CA LEU A 1018 29.45 -1.30 13.49
C LEU A 1018 30.38 -1.43 14.70
N THR A 1019 30.15 -0.64 15.75
CA THR A 1019 30.93 -0.74 16.99
C THR A 1019 30.77 -2.11 17.64
N HIS A 1020 29.57 -2.69 17.60
CA HIS A 1020 29.32 -4.04 18.14
C HIS A 1020 30.04 -5.13 17.34
N LEU A 1021 29.98 -5.07 16.00
CA LEU A 1021 30.70 -6.00 15.12
C LEU A 1021 32.22 -5.93 15.34
N LEU A 1022 32.79 -4.73 15.39
CA LEU A 1022 34.23 -4.53 15.59
C LEU A 1022 34.73 -4.92 16.99
N LYS A 1023 33.86 -4.91 18.00
CA LYS A 1023 34.19 -5.33 19.38
C LYS A 1023 34.01 -6.83 19.62
N LEU A 1024 33.44 -7.55 18.66
CA LEU A 1024 33.19 -8.97 18.77
C LEU A 1024 34.51 -9.73 18.99
N GLN A 1025 34.55 -10.68 19.93
CA GLN A 1025 35.76 -11.44 20.29
C GLN A 1025 35.71 -12.91 19.86
N ARG A 1026 34.52 -13.41 19.53
CA ARG A 1026 34.22 -14.75 19.00
C ARG A 1026 33.06 -14.62 18.03
N ASN A 1027 33.02 -15.45 17.00
CA ASN A 1027 31.95 -15.40 16.02
C ASN A 1027 30.65 -15.96 16.63
N ASP A 1028 29.71 -15.06 16.89
CA ASP A 1028 28.33 -15.34 17.31
C ASP A 1028 27.44 -15.15 16.08
N ARG A 1029 27.18 -16.26 15.38
CA ARG A 1029 26.50 -16.26 14.08
C ARG A 1029 25.18 -15.49 14.14
N THR A 1030 24.32 -15.80 15.11
CA THR A 1030 22.99 -15.20 15.22
C THR A 1030 23.06 -13.71 15.51
N ALA A 1031 24.01 -13.27 16.35
CA ALA A 1031 24.20 -11.85 16.61
C ALA A 1031 24.69 -11.10 15.37
N VAL A 1032 25.63 -11.69 14.61
CA VAL A 1032 26.14 -11.09 13.36
C VAL A 1032 25.02 -10.96 12.34
N GLU A 1033 24.20 -12.00 12.18
CA GLU A 1033 23.04 -12.01 11.28
C GLU A 1033 22.07 -10.87 11.63
N ILE A 1034 21.62 -10.82 12.89
CA ILE A 1034 20.70 -9.78 13.38
C ILE A 1034 21.27 -8.37 13.18
N TRP A 1035 22.54 -8.15 13.53
CA TRP A 1035 23.15 -6.82 13.45
C TRP A 1035 23.43 -6.39 12.02
N THR A 1036 23.88 -7.30 11.15
CA THR A 1036 24.21 -6.97 9.76
C THR A 1036 22.95 -6.66 8.96
N ASP A 1037 21.85 -7.36 9.21
CA ASP A 1037 20.56 -7.03 8.60
C ASP A 1037 20.06 -5.64 9.02
N ALA A 1038 20.09 -5.33 10.32
CA ALA A 1038 19.71 -4.00 10.81
C ALA A 1038 20.67 -2.90 10.32
N LEU A 1039 21.95 -3.22 10.13
CA LEU A 1039 22.95 -2.30 9.62
C LEU A 1039 22.73 -1.99 8.13
N ARG A 1040 22.45 -3.00 7.29
CA ARG A 1040 22.16 -2.80 5.87
C ARG A 1040 20.95 -1.89 5.67
N GLU A 1041 19.87 -2.12 6.42
CA GLU A 1041 18.69 -1.26 6.35
C GLU A 1041 19.00 0.18 6.75
N ALA A 1042 19.70 0.38 7.88
CA ALA A 1042 20.09 1.71 8.32
C ALA A 1042 21.01 2.42 7.31
N LEU A 1043 21.90 1.68 6.64
CA LEU A 1043 22.72 2.23 5.56
C LEU A 1043 21.84 2.72 4.40
N LEU A 1044 20.85 1.94 3.97
CA LEU A 1044 19.97 2.31 2.85
C LEU A 1044 19.19 3.60 3.08
N SER A 1045 18.88 3.95 4.33
CA SER A 1045 18.22 5.21 4.70
C SER A 1045 19.13 6.44 4.63
N LEU A 1046 20.43 6.29 4.42
CA LEU A 1046 21.38 7.40 4.34
C LEU A 1046 21.55 7.91 2.89
N PRO A 1047 21.80 9.22 2.69
CA PRO A 1047 22.18 9.75 1.40
C PRO A 1047 23.42 9.05 0.81
N PRO A 1048 23.50 8.87 -0.53
CA PRO A 1048 24.60 8.16 -1.20
C PRO A 1048 26.00 8.61 -0.76
N VAL A 1049 26.21 9.92 -0.63
CA VAL A 1049 27.49 10.52 -0.21
C VAL A 1049 27.90 10.08 1.20
N HIS A 1050 26.93 9.94 2.12
CA HIS A 1050 27.23 9.48 3.48
C HIS A 1050 27.52 7.97 3.51
N ARG A 1051 26.83 7.18 2.68
CA ARG A 1051 27.08 5.75 2.58
C ARG A 1051 28.50 5.48 2.04
N ALA A 1052 28.95 6.25 1.05
CA ALA A 1052 30.29 6.15 0.46
C ALA A 1052 31.42 6.09 1.49
N VAL A 1053 31.35 6.97 2.50
CA VAL A 1053 32.36 7.06 3.57
C VAL A 1053 32.33 5.85 4.52
N LEU A 1054 31.22 5.12 4.59
CA LEU A 1054 31.01 4.00 5.52
C LEU A 1054 31.46 2.65 4.97
N ARG A 1055 31.86 2.56 3.70
CA ARG A 1055 32.28 1.31 3.07
C ARG A 1055 33.49 0.67 3.73
N GLU A 1056 34.59 1.41 3.87
CA GLU A 1056 35.82 0.89 4.51
C GLU A 1056 35.57 0.43 5.96
N PRO A 1057 34.85 1.18 6.81
CA PRO A 1057 34.42 0.68 8.12
C PRO A 1057 33.65 -0.64 8.08
N CYS A 1058 32.74 -0.81 7.11
CA CYS A 1058 31.98 -2.06 6.95
C CYS A 1058 32.87 -3.23 6.48
N ALA A 1059 33.80 -2.99 5.55
CA ALA A 1059 34.74 -4.00 5.06
C ALA A 1059 35.70 -4.45 6.17
N SER A 1060 36.17 -3.49 6.97
CA SER A 1060 36.96 -3.76 8.18
C SER A 1060 36.20 -4.62 9.19
N ALA A 1061 34.91 -4.33 9.43
CA ALA A 1061 34.07 -5.15 10.31
C ALA A 1061 33.90 -6.58 9.79
N THR A 1062 33.68 -6.77 8.49
CA THR A 1062 33.60 -8.10 7.87
C THR A 1062 34.90 -8.88 8.01
N ARG A 1063 36.04 -8.26 7.69
CA ARG A 1063 37.36 -8.87 7.85
C ARG A 1063 37.65 -9.26 9.30
N HIS A 1064 37.21 -8.45 10.26
CA HIS A 1064 37.35 -8.73 11.68
C HIS A 1064 36.56 -9.98 12.08
N VAL A 1065 35.27 -10.04 11.76
CA VAL A 1065 34.40 -11.18 12.12
C VAL A 1065 34.86 -12.48 11.45
N LEU A 1066 35.26 -12.44 10.17
CA LEU A 1066 35.74 -13.61 9.44
C LEU A 1066 37.03 -14.25 10.02
N LYS A 1067 37.78 -13.52 10.85
CA LYS A 1067 38.99 -14.04 11.54
C LYS A 1067 38.68 -14.71 12.88
N LEU A 1068 37.45 -14.60 13.38
CA LEU A 1068 37.06 -15.14 14.69
C LEU A 1068 36.63 -16.60 14.58
N GLU A 1069 36.93 -17.39 15.62
CA GLU A 1069 36.45 -18.77 15.73
C GLU A 1069 34.96 -18.79 16.14
N PRO A 1070 34.15 -19.76 15.65
CA PRO A 1070 32.75 -19.94 16.04
C PRO A 1070 32.59 -20.16 17.55
N GLU A 1071 31.57 -19.56 18.16
CA GLU A 1071 31.23 -19.82 19.56
C GLU A 1071 30.65 -21.25 19.69
N PRO A 1072 31.14 -22.08 20.64
CA PRO A 1072 30.59 -23.42 20.83
C PRO A 1072 29.13 -23.33 21.30
N ALA A 1073 28.24 -24.08 20.66
CA ALA A 1073 26.82 -24.10 21.00
C ALA A 1073 26.60 -24.35 22.51
N PRO A 1074 25.60 -23.69 23.13
CA PRO A 1074 25.17 -24.06 24.47
C PRO A 1074 24.69 -25.51 24.44
N LEU A 1075 25.29 -26.37 25.26
CA LEU A 1075 24.87 -27.77 25.41
C LEU A 1075 23.35 -27.80 25.66
N PRO A 1076 22.57 -28.62 24.93
CA PRO A 1076 21.13 -28.71 25.13
C PRO A 1076 20.87 -29.06 26.60
N THR A 1077 20.03 -28.26 27.25
CA THR A 1077 19.69 -28.40 28.68
C THR A 1077 18.82 -29.64 28.94
N SER A 1078 18.39 -30.32 27.88
CA SER A 1078 17.66 -31.58 27.91
C SER A 1078 18.33 -32.55 26.94
N PRO A 1079 18.55 -33.83 27.32
CA PRO A 1079 18.99 -34.83 26.35
C PRO A 1079 17.95 -34.93 25.23
N PRO A 1080 18.36 -35.22 23.98
CA PRO A 1080 17.40 -35.50 22.92
C PRO A 1080 16.46 -36.64 23.38
N PRO A 1081 15.15 -36.56 23.09
CA PRO A 1081 14.28 -37.71 23.31
C PRO A 1081 14.91 -38.90 22.57
N SER A 1082 15.16 -39.98 23.31
CA SER A 1082 15.76 -41.19 22.75
C SER A 1082 14.82 -41.74 21.66
N PRO A 1083 15.38 -42.31 20.58
CA PRO A 1083 14.66 -42.64 19.34
C PRO A 1083 13.50 -43.62 19.52
#